data_AF-A0A3B8V6R8-F1
#
_entry.id   AF-A0A3B8V6R8-F1
#
_cell.length_a   1.000
_cell.length_b   1.000
_cell.length_c   1.000
_cell.angle_alpha   90.00
_cell.angle_beta   90.00
_cell.angle_gamma   90.00
#
_symmetry.space_group_name_H-M   'P 1'
#
loop_
_entity.id
_entity.type
_entity.pdbx_description
1 polymer ?
#
loop_
_entity_poly.entity_id
_entity_poly.type
_entity_poly.pdbx_seq_one_letter_code
_entity_poly.pdbx_strand_id
1 'polypeptide(L)'
;MDILGTGSNILLIILGFGLLIALHELGHFIAARWAGIRADGFAIGMGPVVASYRGGVGFRFGACDDVVKKRLGRFPIELSDEEMAKEGLGETQYSLRLLPVGGYVRMLGQEDGNPNATSRDARSYTSVSVGKRMVVVSAGVVMNLITAIVMFVVAFMVGVRFEAPVVGPVQPDSPAAVATSSTEGVAPGIRPGDRITRIGDSDVMTFSDVMIESAMSVPDRPLSIEVDRPGRDAPLRFEVEPAYDERMNMRMIGIAPAASNQLASDPQLETPLETMFDASMADMMPGRTIVSAGSTTVGTWEAFDEVMTASNGRPVEVGFGPGAGGEPGFAVSMTADPIYERILYAEPQPEGAGDWESGLLGLTPLVRITGVVDGSRNAEVLAAGDIVLQVADVAGPRMSEFRGALMARPGRTIPILVERDGVERRVEARTDAEGRLGVMVNYALDDPRIARPFEVVGGDEPMPASIAALRLMPRTRIDAVGTKSVEDWPSFRAALVDAVGTDGATETEFTWTLPVADAAAESGTITISKAEGDRLRSLGWTAPLPGNWFEPLQTTLSAGGDPILATMMGFRQTWKMVVLTYLTIDRLVGGSVSVKQLHGPVGIVHIGTRVADRGFMYLIFFLAMISVNLAVLNFLPLPIVDGGLFLFLLYEKFFKKPPSIAFQNAATLVGLALIGTLFVVTFYNDVLRLTGAG
;
A
#
# COMPACT_ATOMS: atom_id res chain seq x y z
N MET A 1 12.91 26.85 7.20
CA MET A 1 13.53 27.39 5.97
C MET A 1 12.90 26.72 4.73
N ASP A 2 11.61 26.37 4.79
CA ASP A 2 11.10 25.23 4.00
C ASP A 2 10.29 25.61 2.75
N ILE A 3 9.95 26.89 2.58
CA ILE A 3 9.16 27.35 1.43
C ILE A 3 10.01 27.38 0.14
N LEU A 4 11.31 27.70 0.25
CA LEU A 4 12.21 27.75 -0.92
C LEU A 4 12.60 26.35 -1.41
N GLY A 5 12.80 25.38 -0.50
CA GLY A 5 13.03 23.97 -0.85
C GLY A 5 11.79 23.38 -1.54
N THR A 6 10.63 23.52 -0.92
CA THR A 6 9.34 23.04 -1.45
C THR A 6 9.03 23.67 -2.81
N GLY A 7 9.21 24.98 -2.98
CA GLY A 7 8.94 25.68 -4.25
C GLY A 7 9.83 25.20 -5.39
N SER A 8 11.12 24.98 -5.13
CA SER A 8 12.05 24.45 -6.14
C SER A 8 11.72 23.00 -6.52
N ASN A 9 11.31 22.16 -5.58
CA ASN A 9 10.91 20.77 -5.83
C ASN A 9 9.61 20.68 -6.62
N ILE A 10 8.63 21.54 -6.33
CA ILE A 10 7.40 21.65 -7.14
C ILE A 10 7.75 22.02 -8.59
N LEU A 11 8.64 23.01 -8.78
CA LEU A 11 9.08 23.41 -10.12
C LEU A 11 9.77 22.25 -10.86
N LEU A 12 10.67 21.53 -10.19
CA LEU A 12 11.34 20.34 -10.77
C LEU A 12 10.33 19.28 -11.19
N ILE A 13 9.32 19.02 -10.38
CA ILE A 13 8.24 18.08 -10.70
C ILE A 13 7.47 18.54 -11.93
N ILE A 14 7.02 19.80 -11.97
CA ILE A 14 6.29 20.37 -13.10
C ILE A 14 7.11 20.27 -14.40
N LEU A 15 8.39 20.62 -14.33
CA LEU A 15 9.31 20.51 -15.47
C LEU A 15 9.54 19.06 -15.89
N GLY A 16 9.66 18.15 -14.93
CA GLY A 16 9.78 16.71 -15.18
C GLY A 16 8.56 16.14 -15.92
N PHE A 17 7.34 16.46 -15.46
CA PHE A 17 6.11 16.08 -16.15
C PHE A 17 6.01 16.70 -17.54
N GLY A 18 6.35 17.98 -17.67
CA GLY A 18 6.43 18.67 -18.96
C GLY A 18 7.36 17.96 -19.94
N LEU A 19 8.53 17.54 -19.46
CA LEU A 19 9.51 16.79 -20.24
C LEU A 19 8.96 15.42 -20.68
N LEU A 20 8.32 14.66 -19.78
CA LEU A 20 7.75 13.36 -20.13
C LEU A 20 6.70 13.47 -21.24
N ILE A 21 5.80 14.46 -21.15
CA ILE A 21 4.79 14.67 -22.19
C ILE A 21 5.45 15.16 -23.49
N ALA A 22 6.42 16.07 -23.43
CA ALA A 22 7.14 16.51 -24.61
C ALA A 22 7.86 15.35 -25.34
N LEU A 23 8.41 14.39 -24.59
CA LEU A 23 9.01 13.18 -25.15
C LEU A 23 7.96 12.24 -25.74
N HIS A 24 6.80 12.09 -25.10
CA HIS A 24 5.66 11.37 -25.67
C HIS A 24 5.25 11.94 -27.04
N GLU A 25 5.04 13.25 -27.11
CA GLU A 25 4.71 13.97 -28.35
C GLU A 25 5.82 13.84 -29.41
N LEU A 26 7.09 13.85 -28.97
CA LEU A 26 8.22 13.63 -29.87
C LEU A 26 8.15 12.26 -30.55
N GLY A 27 7.65 11.23 -29.85
CA GLY A 27 7.38 9.91 -30.43
C GLY A 27 6.43 9.98 -31.62
N HIS A 28 5.25 10.58 -31.44
CA HIS A 28 4.29 10.79 -32.53
C HIS A 28 4.88 11.61 -33.68
N PHE A 29 5.60 12.69 -33.36
CA PHE A 29 6.23 13.56 -34.35
C PHE A 29 7.24 12.80 -35.24
N ILE A 30 8.14 12.04 -34.62
CA ILE A 30 9.15 11.25 -35.35
C ILE A 30 8.47 10.21 -36.25
N ALA A 31 7.49 9.48 -35.72
CA ALA A 31 6.77 8.46 -36.46
C ALA A 31 5.94 9.05 -37.62
N ALA A 32 5.31 10.21 -37.41
CA ALA A 32 4.54 10.90 -38.43
C ALA A 32 5.43 11.30 -39.62
N ARG A 33 6.60 11.89 -39.35
CA ARG A 33 7.56 12.24 -40.41
C ARG A 33 8.08 11.01 -41.14
N TRP A 34 8.38 9.93 -40.42
CA TRP A 34 8.77 8.64 -41.03
C TRP A 34 7.67 8.05 -41.92
N ALA A 35 6.40 8.16 -41.50
CA ALA A 35 5.26 7.67 -42.26
C ALA A 35 4.97 8.49 -43.54
N GLY A 36 5.55 9.69 -43.65
CA GLY A 36 5.32 10.65 -44.74
C GLY A 36 4.17 11.62 -44.45
N ILE A 37 3.74 11.75 -43.19
CA ILE A 37 2.68 12.66 -42.76
C ILE A 37 3.29 14.02 -42.45
N ARG A 38 2.67 15.09 -42.94
CA ARG A 38 3.11 16.45 -42.65
C ARG A 38 2.73 16.85 -41.22
N ALA A 39 3.72 17.15 -40.39
CA ALA A 39 3.52 17.73 -39.06
C ALA A 39 3.76 19.25 -39.12
N ASP A 40 2.69 20.02 -39.04
CA ASP A 40 2.73 21.48 -39.20
C ASP A 40 3.16 22.21 -37.91
N GLY A 41 3.01 21.57 -36.75
CA GLY A 41 3.43 22.14 -35.48
C GLY A 41 3.93 21.09 -34.49
N PHE A 42 5.00 21.44 -33.76
CA PHE A 42 5.49 20.72 -32.60
C PHE A 42 5.63 21.72 -31.44
N ALA A 43 4.91 21.50 -30.35
CA ALA A 43 4.89 22.42 -29.22
C ALA A 43 5.33 21.73 -27.93
N ILE A 44 6.19 22.40 -27.17
CA ILE A 44 6.52 22.06 -25.79
C ILE A 44 5.77 23.04 -24.89
N GLY A 45 4.95 22.50 -23.99
CA GLY A 45 4.06 23.25 -23.12
C GLY A 45 2.73 23.63 -23.75
N MET A 46 1.92 24.36 -22.98
CA MET A 46 0.55 24.78 -23.30
C MET A 46 0.36 26.29 -23.20
N GLY A 47 -0.75 26.79 -23.75
CA GLY A 47 -1.11 28.22 -23.72
C GLY A 47 -0.43 29.05 -24.82
N PRO A 48 -0.24 30.36 -24.62
CA PRO A 48 0.34 31.25 -25.63
C PRO A 48 1.77 30.86 -26.03
N VAL A 49 2.13 31.10 -27.30
CA VAL A 49 3.49 30.88 -27.81
C VAL A 49 4.43 31.95 -27.25
N VAL A 50 5.45 31.55 -26.51
CA VAL A 50 6.49 32.44 -25.99
C VAL A 50 7.56 32.64 -27.04
N ALA A 51 8.05 31.55 -27.62
CA ALA A 51 9.04 31.57 -28.68
C ALA A 51 8.75 30.49 -29.72
N SER A 52 9.06 30.74 -30.98
CA SER A 52 8.94 29.75 -32.03
C SER A 52 9.97 29.91 -33.13
N TYR A 53 10.16 28.82 -33.88
CA TYR A 53 11.03 28.74 -35.04
C TYR A 53 10.31 28.00 -36.17
N ARG A 54 10.38 28.58 -37.38
CA ARG A 54 9.99 27.92 -38.63
C ARG A 54 11.02 28.26 -39.70
N GLY A 55 11.44 27.27 -40.49
CA GLY A 55 12.28 27.49 -41.68
C GLY A 55 11.66 28.56 -42.59
N GLY A 56 12.46 29.47 -43.14
CA GLY A 56 11.97 30.60 -43.95
C GLY A 56 11.47 31.82 -43.16
N VAL A 57 11.13 31.67 -41.87
CA VAL A 57 10.72 32.78 -40.98
C VAL A 57 11.82 33.13 -39.97
N GLY A 58 12.56 32.14 -39.49
CA GLY A 58 13.59 32.26 -38.45
C GLY A 58 13.04 32.14 -37.02
N PHE A 59 13.90 32.35 -36.03
CA PHE A 59 13.53 32.35 -34.61
C PHE A 59 12.85 33.67 -34.22
N ARG A 60 11.76 33.61 -33.45
CA ARG A 60 11.05 34.79 -32.94
C ARG A 60 10.41 34.55 -31.58
N PHE A 61 10.20 35.63 -30.84
CA PHE A 61 9.25 35.67 -29.74
C PHE A 61 7.82 35.80 -30.31
N GLY A 62 6.90 34.95 -29.85
CA GLY A 62 5.57 34.77 -30.44
C GLY A 62 5.51 33.73 -31.56
N ALA A 63 4.35 33.58 -32.22
CA ALA A 63 4.10 32.55 -33.22
C ALA A 63 4.59 32.93 -34.63
N CYS A 64 5.40 32.06 -35.26
CA CYS A 64 5.79 32.19 -36.67
C CYS A 64 4.57 32.10 -37.60
N ASP A 65 3.56 31.31 -37.26
CA ASP A 65 2.34 31.12 -38.04
C ASP A 65 1.58 32.45 -38.27
N ASP A 66 1.58 33.36 -37.29
CA ASP A 66 0.96 34.68 -37.42
C ASP A 66 1.69 35.57 -38.45
N VAL A 67 3.02 35.41 -38.55
CA VAL A 67 3.83 36.10 -39.56
C VAL A 67 3.49 35.58 -40.94
N VAL A 68 3.39 34.26 -41.10
CA VAL A 68 3.01 33.65 -42.38
C VAL A 68 1.60 34.07 -42.78
N LYS A 69 0.65 34.06 -41.83
CA LYS A 69 -0.72 34.54 -42.08
C LYS A 69 -0.75 36.00 -42.48
N LYS A 70 0.04 36.88 -41.83
CA LYS A 70 0.14 38.29 -42.24
C LYS A 70 0.77 38.45 -43.62
N ARG A 71 1.73 37.60 -44.00
CA ARG A 71 2.44 37.65 -45.29
C ARG A 71 1.59 37.11 -46.45
N LEU A 72 0.88 36.01 -46.24
CA LEU A 72 0.22 35.24 -47.30
C LEU A 72 -1.32 35.23 -47.20
N GLY A 73 -1.89 35.81 -46.13
CA GLY A 73 -3.33 35.84 -45.87
C GLY A 73 -3.92 34.53 -45.35
N ARG A 74 -3.12 33.45 -45.28
CA ARG A 74 -3.53 32.08 -44.93
C ARG A 74 -2.58 31.48 -43.89
N PHE A 75 -3.07 30.58 -43.06
CA PHE A 75 -2.22 29.87 -42.11
C PHE A 75 -1.37 28.81 -42.82
N PRO A 76 -0.16 28.48 -42.31
CA PRO A 76 0.70 27.45 -42.91
C PRO A 76 0.02 26.09 -43.11
N ILE A 77 -0.82 25.68 -42.17
CA ILE A 77 -1.56 24.40 -42.26
C ILE A 77 -2.48 24.33 -43.49
N GLU A 78 -2.95 25.47 -44.00
CA GLU A 78 -3.84 25.58 -45.15
C GLU A 78 -3.07 25.55 -46.49
N LEU A 79 -1.75 25.78 -46.47
CA LEU A 79 -0.92 25.81 -47.66
C LEU A 79 -0.56 24.38 -48.09
N SER A 80 -0.51 24.15 -49.40
CA SER A 80 0.04 22.93 -49.98
C SER A 80 1.57 22.90 -49.85
N ASP A 81 2.16 21.74 -50.05
CA ASP A 81 3.63 21.57 -49.98
C ASP A 81 4.37 22.38 -51.05
N GLU A 82 3.79 22.49 -52.25
CA GLU A 82 4.33 23.29 -53.34
C GLU A 82 4.31 24.78 -53.00
N GLU A 83 3.21 25.28 -52.42
CA GLU A 83 3.08 26.66 -51.96
C GLU A 83 4.09 26.97 -50.83
N MET A 84 4.24 26.07 -49.87
CA MET A 84 5.22 26.18 -48.79
C MET A 84 6.65 26.25 -49.32
N ALA A 85 7.01 25.35 -50.24
CA ALA A 85 8.33 25.32 -50.87
C ALA A 85 8.60 26.58 -51.70
N LYS A 86 7.62 27.05 -52.48
CA LYS A 86 7.72 28.27 -53.28
C LYS A 86 7.98 29.51 -52.44
N GLU A 87 7.37 29.59 -51.26
CA GLU A 87 7.57 30.69 -50.31
C GLU A 87 8.81 30.51 -49.42
N GLY A 88 9.55 29.41 -49.58
CA GLY A 88 10.74 29.07 -48.81
C GLY A 88 10.45 28.71 -47.34
N LEU A 89 9.23 28.27 -47.04
CA LEU A 89 8.76 27.98 -45.68
C LEU A 89 9.04 26.53 -45.30
N GLY A 90 9.55 26.32 -44.08
CA GLY A 90 9.68 25.01 -43.47
C GLY A 90 8.32 24.45 -43.04
N GLU A 91 8.16 23.13 -43.13
CA GLU A 91 6.88 22.45 -42.86
C GLU A 91 6.42 22.55 -41.40
N THR A 92 7.34 22.52 -40.43
CA THR A 92 7.00 22.48 -39.00
C THR A 92 7.33 23.81 -38.31
N GLN A 93 6.39 24.31 -37.51
CA GLN A 93 6.68 25.30 -36.47
C GLN A 93 7.06 24.58 -35.17
N TYR A 94 8.28 24.80 -34.69
CA TYR A 94 8.70 24.40 -33.35
C TYR A 94 8.39 25.54 -32.38
N SER A 95 7.70 25.27 -31.28
CA SER A 95 7.29 26.32 -30.34
C SER A 95 7.46 25.94 -28.88
N LEU A 96 7.90 26.91 -28.08
CA LEU A 96 7.88 26.87 -26.62
C LEU A 96 6.72 27.73 -26.13
N ARG A 97 5.90 27.18 -25.24
CA ARG A 97 4.70 27.84 -24.72
C ARG A 97 4.86 28.21 -23.25
N LEU A 98 4.01 29.12 -22.79
CA LEU A 98 4.13 29.75 -21.48
C LEU A 98 4.05 28.74 -20.32
N LEU A 99 3.12 27.80 -20.40
CA LEU A 99 2.94 26.79 -19.36
C LEU A 99 3.81 25.58 -19.71
N PRO A 100 4.79 25.19 -18.88
CA PRO A 100 5.68 24.06 -19.15
C PRO A 100 5.01 22.70 -18.93
N VAL A 101 3.68 22.64 -18.96
CA VAL A 101 2.90 21.42 -18.77
C VAL A 101 2.35 21.02 -20.14
N GLY A 102 2.63 19.78 -20.54
CA GLY A 102 2.11 19.21 -21.77
C GLY A 102 2.91 19.56 -23.03
N GLY A 103 2.28 19.33 -24.17
CA GLY A 103 2.80 19.56 -25.50
C GLY A 103 1.78 19.04 -26.51
N TYR A 104 2.00 19.26 -27.80
CA TYR A 104 1.20 18.63 -28.83
C TYR A 104 1.94 18.57 -30.17
N VAL A 105 1.58 17.58 -30.99
CA VAL A 105 1.93 17.50 -32.41
C VAL A 105 0.70 17.80 -33.27
N ARG A 106 0.76 18.83 -34.12
CA ARG A 106 -0.30 19.14 -35.08
C ARG A 106 -0.01 18.46 -36.41
N MET A 107 -0.70 17.34 -36.67
CA MET A 107 -0.58 16.55 -37.89
C MET A 107 -1.63 16.95 -38.93
N LEU A 108 -1.26 16.94 -40.21
CA LEU A 108 -2.16 17.31 -41.30
C LEU A 108 -3.32 16.30 -41.45
N GLY A 109 -4.55 16.75 -41.27
CA GLY A 109 -5.77 15.94 -41.39
C GLY A 109 -6.02 14.98 -40.22
N GLN A 110 -5.39 15.24 -39.06
CA GLN A 110 -5.85 14.78 -37.76
C GLN A 110 -6.42 15.99 -37.03
N GLU A 111 -7.74 16.21 -37.12
CA GLU A 111 -8.42 17.27 -36.37
C GLU A 111 -9.19 16.66 -35.19
N ASP A 112 -8.62 16.78 -33.98
CA ASP A 112 -9.16 16.16 -32.76
C ASP A 112 -10.57 16.66 -32.36
N GLY A 113 -11.01 17.79 -32.91
CA GLY A 113 -12.33 18.41 -32.64
C GLY A 113 -13.33 18.36 -33.80
N ASN A 114 -12.95 17.87 -34.99
CA ASN A 114 -13.83 17.85 -36.16
C ASN A 114 -13.58 16.63 -37.05
N PRO A 115 -14.32 15.53 -36.87
CA PRO A 115 -14.22 14.32 -37.70
C PRO A 115 -14.50 14.55 -39.20
N ASN A 116 -15.07 15.71 -39.57
CA ASN A 116 -15.40 16.05 -40.95
C ASN A 116 -14.26 16.72 -41.73
N ALA A 117 -13.16 17.11 -41.08
CA ALA A 117 -12.06 17.77 -41.75
C ALA A 117 -11.15 16.78 -42.48
N THR A 118 -11.55 16.42 -43.69
CA THR A 118 -10.71 15.61 -44.59
C THR A 118 -9.80 16.53 -45.39
N SER A 119 -8.49 16.48 -45.13
CA SER A 119 -7.52 17.01 -46.09
C SER A 119 -7.38 16.02 -47.25
N ARG A 120 -7.48 16.51 -48.49
CA ARG A 120 -7.26 15.69 -49.70
C ARG A 120 -5.77 15.52 -50.03
N ASP A 121 -4.89 16.03 -49.18
CA ASP A 121 -3.45 15.95 -49.36
C ASP A 121 -2.97 14.49 -49.20
N ALA A 122 -2.04 14.07 -50.07
CA ALA A 122 -1.45 12.74 -50.03
C ALA A 122 -0.63 12.49 -48.75
N ARG A 123 -0.09 13.55 -48.14
CA ARG A 123 0.62 13.54 -46.85
C ARG A 123 -0.31 13.78 -45.65
N SER A 124 -1.63 13.68 -45.83
CA SER A 124 -2.59 13.73 -44.74
C SER A 124 -2.64 12.40 -43.97
N TYR A 125 -2.82 12.47 -42.65
CA TYR A 125 -2.99 11.32 -41.76
C TYR A 125 -4.01 10.30 -42.29
N THR A 126 -5.19 10.75 -42.74
CA THR A 126 -6.26 9.89 -43.25
C THR A 126 -5.96 9.25 -44.61
N SER A 127 -5.04 9.83 -45.39
CA SER A 127 -4.60 9.33 -46.70
C SER A 127 -3.55 8.21 -46.62
N VAL A 128 -2.87 8.07 -45.48
CA VAL A 128 -1.80 7.08 -45.29
C VAL A 128 -2.39 5.73 -44.84
N SER A 129 -1.75 4.61 -45.23
CA SER A 129 -2.19 3.25 -44.88
C SER A 129 -2.38 3.06 -43.37
N VAL A 130 -3.40 2.28 -42.98
CA VAL A 130 -3.75 1.96 -41.59
C VAL A 130 -2.53 1.49 -40.78
N GLY A 131 -1.68 0.61 -41.34
CA GLY A 131 -0.50 0.11 -40.63
C GLY A 131 0.50 1.21 -40.22
N LYS A 132 0.73 2.19 -41.10
CA LYS A 132 1.57 3.36 -40.78
C LYS A 132 0.91 4.24 -39.72
N ARG A 133 -0.40 4.47 -39.79
CA ARG A 133 -1.14 5.20 -38.75
C ARG A 133 -1.05 4.51 -37.39
N MET A 134 -1.15 3.18 -37.35
CA MET A 134 -1.01 2.40 -36.12
C MET A 134 0.37 2.63 -35.49
N VAL A 135 1.45 2.65 -36.29
CA VAL A 135 2.81 2.97 -35.80
C VAL A 135 2.86 4.39 -35.22
N VAL A 136 2.26 5.37 -35.90
CA VAL A 136 2.23 6.77 -35.43
C VAL A 136 1.52 6.88 -34.08
N VAL A 137 0.36 6.26 -33.92
CA VAL A 137 -0.42 6.27 -32.66
C VAL A 137 0.34 5.54 -31.54
N SER A 138 0.96 4.40 -31.82
CA SER A 138 1.74 3.68 -30.80
C SER A 138 3.07 4.34 -30.44
N ALA A 139 3.57 5.28 -31.27
CA ALA A 139 4.90 5.86 -31.09
C ALA A 139 5.04 6.66 -29.79
N GLY A 140 3.99 7.34 -29.33
CA GLY A 140 4.00 8.04 -28.05
C GLY A 140 4.15 7.08 -26.86
N VAL A 141 3.36 6.00 -26.84
CA VAL A 141 3.46 4.93 -25.84
C VAL A 141 4.85 4.30 -25.82
N VAL A 142 5.39 3.96 -27.00
CA VAL A 142 6.73 3.37 -27.14
C VAL A 142 7.81 4.35 -26.65
N MET A 143 7.69 5.65 -26.96
CA MET A 143 8.65 6.65 -26.51
C MET A 143 8.64 6.84 -24.99
N ASN A 144 7.47 6.72 -24.35
CA ASN A 144 7.40 6.70 -22.89
C ASN A 144 8.12 5.48 -22.30
N LEU A 145 7.94 4.28 -22.87
CA LEU A 145 8.68 3.10 -22.41
C LEU A 145 10.19 3.26 -22.59
N ILE A 146 10.65 3.80 -23.73
CA ILE A 146 12.07 4.10 -23.96
C ILE A 146 12.58 5.12 -22.94
N THR A 147 11.83 6.19 -22.70
CA THR A 147 12.17 7.25 -21.73
C THR A 147 12.32 6.66 -20.34
N ALA A 148 11.36 5.83 -19.91
CA ALA A 148 11.43 5.12 -18.64
C ALA A 148 12.67 4.24 -18.52
N ILE A 149 12.97 3.43 -19.54
CA ILE A 149 14.16 2.58 -19.56
C ILE A 149 15.41 3.43 -19.37
N VAL A 150 15.60 4.48 -20.19
CA VAL A 150 16.76 5.37 -20.09
C VAL A 150 16.88 6.00 -18.70
N MET A 151 15.78 6.48 -18.13
CA MET A 151 15.78 7.05 -16.78
C MET A 151 16.11 6.01 -15.71
N PHE A 152 15.61 4.77 -15.82
CA PHE A 152 16.00 3.68 -14.92
C PHE A 152 17.46 3.30 -15.07
N VAL A 153 18.01 3.24 -16.29
CA VAL A 153 19.45 3.00 -16.51
C VAL A 153 20.27 4.05 -15.76
N VAL A 154 19.93 5.33 -15.89
CA VAL A 154 20.60 6.42 -15.16
C VAL A 154 20.46 6.24 -13.66
N ALA A 155 19.26 5.86 -13.18
CA ALA A 155 19.03 5.63 -11.75
C ALA A 155 19.88 4.47 -11.20
N PHE A 156 19.92 3.34 -11.89
CA PHE A 156 20.68 2.15 -11.47
C PHE A 156 22.19 2.29 -11.67
N MET A 157 22.66 3.17 -12.55
CA MET A 157 24.08 3.53 -12.64
C MET A 157 24.62 4.11 -11.32
N VAL A 158 23.78 4.88 -10.59
CA VAL A 158 24.15 5.45 -9.29
C VAL A 158 23.76 4.49 -8.16
N GLY A 159 22.54 4.00 -8.17
CA GLY A 159 21.99 3.10 -7.16
C GLY A 159 20.71 3.65 -6.53
N VAL A 160 19.72 2.77 -6.38
CA VAL A 160 18.41 3.10 -5.80
C VAL A 160 18.07 2.10 -4.71
N ARG A 161 17.45 2.57 -3.62
CA ARG A 161 17.04 1.73 -2.50
C ARG A 161 15.65 1.15 -2.73
N PHE A 162 15.50 -0.13 -2.42
CA PHE A 162 14.25 -0.90 -2.48
C PHE A 162 14.10 -1.73 -1.21
N GLU A 163 12.89 -2.17 -0.91
CA GLU A 163 12.65 -3.19 0.11
C GLU A 163 13.46 -4.46 -0.23
N ALA A 164 14.29 -4.87 0.72
CA ALA A 164 15.13 -6.05 0.57
C ALA A 164 14.25 -7.30 0.49
N PRO A 165 14.63 -8.32 -0.29
CA PRO A 165 13.90 -9.59 -0.35
C PRO A 165 14.20 -10.44 0.89
N VAL A 166 14.03 -9.86 2.08
CA VAL A 166 14.21 -10.52 3.36
C VAL A 166 12.84 -10.66 4.00
N VAL A 167 12.54 -11.86 4.44
CA VAL A 167 11.28 -12.22 5.05
C VAL A 167 11.21 -11.61 6.45
N GLY A 168 10.16 -10.84 6.69
CA GLY A 168 9.80 -10.32 8.02
C GLY A 168 8.77 -11.25 8.67
N PRO A 169 7.65 -10.71 9.19
CA PRO A 169 6.57 -11.52 9.73
C PRO A 169 6.01 -12.53 8.73
N VAL A 170 5.83 -13.77 9.21
CA VAL A 170 5.17 -14.86 8.48
C VAL A 170 3.82 -15.10 9.13
N GLN A 171 2.74 -15.02 8.36
CA GLN A 171 1.39 -15.23 8.88
C GLN A 171 1.21 -16.69 9.31
N PRO A 172 0.65 -16.96 10.51
CA PRO A 172 0.33 -18.31 10.94
C PRO A 172 -0.57 -19.02 9.91
N ASP A 173 -0.32 -20.31 9.69
CA ASP A 173 -1.05 -21.19 8.76
C ASP A 173 -1.01 -20.75 7.29
N SER A 174 -0.24 -19.72 6.95
CA SER A 174 -0.05 -19.29 5.56
C SER A 174 0.78 -20.29 4.76
N PRO A 175 0.71 -20.24 3.40
CA PRO A 175 1.52 -21.10 2.56
C PRO A 175 3.02 -21.08 2.87
N ALA A 176 3.58 -19.91 3.21
CA ALA A 176 4.99 -19.80 3.60
C ALA A 176 5.27 -20.46 4.95
N ALA A 177 4.33 -20.41 5.91
CA ALA A 177 4.48 -21.04 7.22
C ALA A 177 4.50 -22.56 7.13
N VAL A 178 3.66 -23.14 6.27
CA VAL A 178 3.55 -24.60 6.07
C VAL A 178 4.42 -25.13 4.92
N ALA A 179 5.24 -24.26 4.33
CA ALA A 179 6.10 -24.59 3.19
C ALA A 179 6.95 -25.84 3.44
N THR A 180 6.90 -26.81 2.53
CA THR A 180 7.70 -28.03 2.67
C THR A 180 9.13 -27.76 2.21
N SER A 181 10.12 -28.16 3.01
CA SER A 181 11.51 -28.04 2.59
C SER A 181 11.90 -29.22 1.71
N SER A 182 12.51 -28.91 0.57
CA SER A 182 13.16 -29.90 -0.31
C SER A 182 14.59 -30.23 0.15
N THR A 183 15.08 -29.56 1.20
CA THR A 183 16.40 -29.78 1.79
C THR A 183 16.30 -30.73 2.99
N GLU A 184 17.09 -31.80 2.99
CA GLU A 184 17.06 -32.81 4.05
C GLU A 184 17.46 -32.22 5.43
N GLY A 185 16.75 -32.63 6.49
CA GLY A 185 17.02 -32.17 7.86
C GLY A 185 16.53 -30.76 8.19
N VAL A 186 15.71 -30.15 7.33
CA VAL A 186 15.17 -28.81 7.53
C VAL A 186 13.68 -28.89 7.86
N ALA A 187 13.30 -28.28 8.98
CA ALA A 187 11.89 -28.18 9.36
C ALA A 187 11.09 -27.37 8.31
N PRO A 188 9.81 -27.70 8.08
CA PRO A 188 8.92 -26.90 7.24
C PRO A 188 8.86 -25.42 7.67
N GLY A 189 8.53 -24.57 6.72
CA GLY A 189 8.29 -23.14 6.91
C GLY A 189 9.47 -22.25 6.54
N ILE A 190 9.17 -21.24 5.74
CA ILE A 190 10.00 -20.04 5.57
C ILE A 190 9.92 -19.23 6.87
N ARG A 191 11.03 -18.62 7.29
CA ARG A 191 11.15 -17.95 8.59
C ARG A 191 11.52 -16.48 8.44
N PRO A 192 11.15 -15.63 9.43
CA PRO A 192 11.72 -14.29 9.53
C PRO A 192 13.25 -14.33 9.47
N GLY A 193 13.85 -13.39 8.73
CA GLY A 193 15.28 -13.30 8.46
C GLY A 193 15.76 -14.07 7.21
N ASP A 194 14.97 -14.98 6.64
CA ASP A 194 15.32 -15.65 5.38
C ASP A 194 15.42 -14.63 4.24
N ARG A 195 16.53 -14.64 3.48
CA ARG A 195 16.66 -13.85 2.26
C ARG A 195 16.21 -14.69 1.08
N ILE A 196 15.15 -14.30 0.40
CA ILE A 196 14.70 -14.95 -0.83
C ILE A 196 15.64 -14.53 -1.97
N THR A 197 16.31 -15.51 -2.56
CA THR A 197 17.26 -15.28 -3.66
C THR A 197 16.67 -15.63 -5.01
N ARG A 198 15.74 -16.60 -5.07
CA ARG A 198 15.15 -17.06 -6.33
C ARG A 198 13.75 -17.63 -6.13
N ILE A 199 12.86 -17.43 -7.10
CA ILE A 199 11.54 -18.06 -7.17
C ILE A 199 11.36 -18.66 -8.56
N GLY A 200 11.13 -19.96 -8.64
CA GLY A 200 11.14 -20.69 -9.91
C GLY A 200 12.48 -20.50 -10.62
N ASP A 201 12.44 -19.93 -11.82
CA ASP A 201 13.62 -19.61 -12.63
C ASP A 201 14.04 -18.13 -12.52
N SER A 202 13.32 -17.32 -11.73
CA SER A 202 13.52 -15.88 -11.62
C SER A 202 14.37 -15.50 -10.41
N ASP A 203 15.44 -14.73 -10.64
CA ASP A 203 16.23 -14.12 -9.58
C ASP A 203 15.44 -13.02 -8.85
N VAL A 204 15.46 -13.09 -7.52
CA VAL A 204 14.76 -12.16 -6.65
C VAL A 204 15.76 -11.15 -6.09
N MET A 205 15.56 -9.87 -6.40
CA MET A 205 16.45 -8.79 -5.97
C MET A 205 15.78 -7.84 -4.97
N THR A 206 14.45 -7.84 -4.93
CA THR A 206 13.63 -6.96 -4.10
C THR A 206 12.42 -7.72 -3.58
N PHE A 207 11.83 -7.24 -2.49
CA PHE A 207 10.61 -7.85 -1.95
C PHE A 207 9.44 -7.82 -2.95
N SER A 208 9.32 -6.78 -3.79
CA SER A 208 8.25 -6.74 -4.78
C SER A 208 8.41 -7.78 -5.90
N ASP A 209 9.61 -8.34 -6.12
CA ASP A 209 9.78 -9.48 -7.03
C ASP A 209 9.05 -10.71 -6.46
N VAL A 210 9.16 -10.93 -5.14
CA VAL A 210 8.45 -12.00 -4.43
C VAL A 210 6.93 -11.88 -4.60
N MET A 211 6.42 -10.66 -4.42
CA MET A 211 4.98 -10.38 -4.57
C MET A 211 4.48 -10.64 -6.00
N ILE A 212 5.26 -10.24 -7.02
CA ILE A 212 4.87 -10.42 -8.43
C ILE A 212 4.91 -11.90 -8.81
N GLU A 213 5.97 -12.62 -8.45
CA GLU A 213 6.07 -14.05 -8.74
C GLU A 213 4.97 -14.86 -8.03
N SER A 214 4.63 -14.50 -6.78
CA SER A 214 3.47 -15.06 -6.08
C SER A 214 2.16 -14.76 -6.81
N ALA A 215 1.92 -13.51 -7.20
CA ALA A 215 0.69 -13.10 -7.86
C ALA A 215 0.49 -13.71 -9.25
N MET A 216 1.59 -13.90 -10.00
CA MET A 216 1.61 -14.47 -11.35
C MET A 216 1.68 -16.00 -11.36
N SER A 217 1.68 -16.64 -10.18
CA SER A 217 1.75 -18.09 -10.06
C SER A 217 0.55 -18.79 -10.72
N VAL A 218 0.82 -19.98 -11.25
CA VAL A 218 -0.21 -20.83 -11.84
C VAL A 218 -0.99 -21.52 -10.71
N PRO A 219 -2.33 -21.56 -10.76
CA PRO A 219 -3.14 -22.34 -9.82
C PRO A 219 -2.65 -23.76 -9.65
N ASP A 220 -2.67 -24.24 -8.40
CA ASP A 220 -2.39 -25.63 -8.02
C ASP A 220 -0.98 -26.12 -8.43
N ARG A 221 -0.06 -25.17 -8.65
CA ARG A 221 1.34 -25.44 -8.98
C ARG A 221 2.24 -24.81 -7.90
N PRO A 222 2.97 -25.64 -7.12
CA PRO A 222 3.94 -25.12 -6.16
C PRO A 222 5.01 -24.26 -6.83
N LEU A 223 5.38 -23.17 -6.15
CA LEU A 223 6.53 -22.34 -6.41
C LEU A 223 7.73 -22.86 -5.62
N SER A 224 8.80 -23.19 -6.32
CA SER A 224 10.11 -23.46 -5.72
C SER A 224 10.76 -22.14 -5.31
N ILE A 225 10.94 -21.91 -4.01
CA ILE A 225 11.57 -20.73 -3.44
C ILE A 225 12.94 -21.12 -2.86
N GLU A 226 13.99 -20.41 -3.28
CA GLU A 226 15.34 -20.54 -2.75
C GLU A 226 15.61 -19.41 -1.76
N VAL A 227 16.10 -19.75 -0.57
CA VAL A 227 16.38 -18.79 0.50
C VAL A 227 17.77 -19.00 1.13
N ASP A 228 18.44 -17.90 1.42
CA ASP A 228 19.62 -17.86 2.28
C ASP A 228 19.17 -17.63 3.72
N ARG A 229 19.36 -18.63 4.58
CA ARG A 229 19.02 -18.54 6.00
C ARG A 229 20.25 -18.10 6.82
N PRO A 230 20.17 -17.02 7.62
CA PRO A 230 21.26 -16.61 8.49
C PRO A 230 21.80 -17.76 9.34
N GLY A 231 23.13 -17.88 9.43
CA GLY A 231 23.80 -18.95 10.16
C GLY A 231 23.90 -20.29 9.41
N ARG A 232 23.50 -20.35 8.13
CA ARG A 232 23.76 -21.49 7.24
C ARG A 232 24.50 -21.05 5.99
N ASP A 233 25.46 -21.89 5.56
CA ASP A 233 26.30 -21.60 4.39
C ASP A 233 25.64 -22.00 3.06
N ALA A 234 24.71 -22.97 3.09
CA ALA A 234 24.04 -23.48 1.91
C ALA A 234 22.59 -22.96 1.81
N PRO A 235 22.13 -22.59 0.60
CA PRO A 235 20.76 -22.15 0.39
C PRO A 235 19.77 -23.29 0.66
N LEU A 236 18.60 -22.91 1.17
CA LEU A 236 17.49 -23.82 1.42
C LEU A 236 16.47 -23.69 0.30
N ARG A 237 15.81 -24.81 -0.05
CA ARG A 237 14.72 -24.80 -1.02
C ARG A 237 13.41 -25.19 -0.35
N PHE A 238 12.36 -24.44 -0.65
CA PHE A 238 11.01 -24.66 -0.19
C PHE A 238 10.06 -24.75 -1.37
N GLU A 239 9.11 -25.69 -1.31
CA GLU A 239 7.96 -25.71 -2.21
C GLU A 239 6.78 -25.07 -1.49
N VAL A 240 6.24 -24.01 -2.09
CA VAL A 240 5.16 -23.21 -1.53
C VAL A 240 4.01 -23.18 -2.53
N GLU A 241 2.80 -23.51 -2.11
CA GLU A 241 1.61 -23.40 -2.95
C GLU A 241 0.88 -22.09 -2.65
N PRO A 242 0.96 -21.05 -3.51
CA PRO A 242 0.35 -19.76 -3.22
C PRO A 242 -1.17 -19.85 -3.13
N ALA A 243 -1.72 -19.38 -2.02
CA ALA A 243 -3.16 -19.33 -1.78
C ALA A 243 -3.74 -18.05 -2.34
N TYR A 244 -4.98 -18.10 -2.84
CA TYR A 244 -5.67 -16.90 -3.30
C TYR A 244 -6.17 -16.10 -2.10
N ASP A 245 -5.69 -14.86 -1.97
CA ASP A 245 -6.13 -13.92 -0.94
C ASP A 245 -7.28 -13.08 -1.51
N GLU A 246 -8.50 -13.32 -1.02
CA GLU A 246 -9.70 -12.61 -1.48
C GLU A 246 -9.63 -11.09 -1.26
N ARG A 247 -9.00 -10.67 -0.16
CA ARG A 247 -8.84 -9.25 0.18
C ARG A 247 -7.88 -8.56 -0.78
N MET A 248 -6.83 -9.26 -1.21
CA MET A 248 -5.83 -8.73 -2.13
C MET A 248 -6.17 -9.00 -3.61
N ASN A 249 -7.15 -9.87 -3.91
CA ASN A 249 -7.53 -10.34 -5.25
C ASN A 249 -6.31 -10.87 -6.03
N MET A 250 -5.42 -11.59 -5.35
CA MET A 250 -4.23 -12.20 -5.96
C MET A 250 -3.72 -13.36 -5.14
N ARG A 251 -2.84 -14.18 -5.74
CA ARG A 251 -2.17 -15.26 -5.04
C ARG A 251 -1.03 -14.75 -4.17
N MET A 252 -1.02 -15.21 -2.92
CA MET A 252 -0.12 -14.77 -1.86
C MET A 252 0.48 -15.97 -1.14
N ILE A 253 1.64 -15.75 -0.53
CA ILE A 253 2.31 -16.75 0.30
C ILE A 253 2.32 -16.39 1.79
N GLY A 254 1.77 -15.24 2.18
CA GLY A 254 1.55 -14.86 3.59
C GLY A 254 2.79 -14.36 4.34
N ILE A 255 3.70 -13.68 3.65
CA ILE A 255 4.86 -13.01 4.25
C ILE A 255 4.83 -11.50 4.02
N ALA A 256 5.51 -10.77 4.90
CA ALA A 256 5.75 -9.32 4.80
C ALA A 256 7.27 -9.03 4.69
N PRO A 257 7.68 -7.85 4.18
CA PRO A 257 9.09 -7.47 4.18
C PRO A 257 9.62 -7.34 5.61
N ALA A 258 10.88 -7.69 5.80
CA ALA A 258 11.57 -7.47 7.08
C ALA A 258 11.66 -5.98 7.41
N ALA A 259 11.64 -5.67 8.69
CA ALA A 259 11.74 -4.31 9.19
C ALA A 259 13.18 -3.96 9.60
N SER A 260 13.59 -2.73 9.32
CA SER A 260 14.85 -2.19 9.82
C SER A 260 14.78 -1.92 11.32
N ASN A 261 15.90 -1.55 11.92
CA ASN A 261 15.92 -1.06 13.30
C ASN A 261 15.60 0.44 13.43
N GLN A 262 15.20 1.13 12.35
CA GLN A 262 14.84 2.54 12.38
C GLN A 262 13.33 2.72 12.51
N LEU A 263 12.87 3.38 13.57
CA LEU A 263 11.48 3.77 13.73
C LEU A 263 11.11 4.79 12.65
N ALA A 264 9.95 4.64 12.02
CA ALA A 264 9.50 5.56 10.99
C ALA A 264 9.28 6.97 11.57
N SER A 265 9.44 7.99 10.73
CA SER A 265 9.11 9.38 11.09
C SER A 265 7.66 9.74 10.74
N ASP A 266 6.74 8.77 10.86
CA ASP A 266 5.33 8.93 10.53
C ASP A 266 4.59 9.63 11.69
N PRO A 267 3.93 10.79 11.46
CA PRO A 267 3.12 11.46 12.48
C PRO A 267 2.03 10.58 13.10
N GLN A 268 1.56 9.55 12.39
CA GLN A 268 0.58 8.60 12.94
C GLN A 268 1.11 7.77 14.12
N LEU A 269 2.42 7.78 14.36
CA LEU A 269 3.04 7.11 15.49
C LEU A 269 3.04 7.94 16.78
N GLU A 270 2.76 9.24 16.72
CA GLU A 270 2.75 10.12 17.91
C GLU A 270 1.79 9.61 18.98
N THR A 271 0.49 9.48 18.66
CA THR A 271 -0.52 9.03 19.63
C THR A 271 -0.25 7.63 20.18
N PRO A 272 0.07 6.59 19.36
CA PRO A 272 0.44 5.29 19.89
C PRO A 272 1.66 5.34 20.82
N LEU A 273 2.69 6.12 20.50
CA LEU A 273 3.87 6.24 21.35
C LEU A 273 3.56 6.94 22.68
N GLU A 274 2.74 7.99 22.67
CA GLU A 274 2.28 8.68 23.90
C GLU A 274 1.44 7.78 24.81
N THR A 275 0.75 6.76 24.26
CA THR A 275 0.05 5.77 25.09
C THR A 275 0.99 4.78 25.78
N MET A 276 2.22 4.65 25.30
CA MET A 276 3.21 3.69 25.81
C MET A 276 4.31 4.36 26.64
N PHE A 277 4.64 5.62 26.34
CA PHE A 277 5.71 6.39 26.95
C PHE A 277 5.24 7.79 27.31
N ASP A 278 5.91 8.45 28.25
CA ASP A 278 5.68 9.87 28.52
C ASP A 278 5.87 10.71 27.25
N ALA A 279 5.05 11.75 27.06
CA ALA A 279 5.03 12.57 25.85
C ALA A 279 6.41 13.07 25.42
N SER A 280 7.25 13.49 26.38
CA SER A 280 8.61 13.96 26.08
C SER A 280 9.51 12.87 25.48
N MET A 281 9.30 11.61 25.84
CA MET A 281 10.03 10.47 25.30
C MET A 281 9.43 10.03 23.96
N ALA A 282 8.10 10.00 23.86
CA ALA A 282 7.37 9.70 22.63
C ALA A 282 7.80 10.64 21.48
N ASP A 283 7.91 11.93 21.75
CA ASP A 283 8.37 12.95 20.78
C ASP A 283 9.79 12.70 20.26
N MET A 284 10.65 12.07 21.06
CA MET A 284 12.06 11.85 20.73
C MET A 284 12.29 10.57 19.92
N MET A 285 11.33 9.65 19.85
CA MET A 285 11.49 8.32 19.24
C MET A 285 11.43 8.31 17.69
N PRO A 286 10.51 9.01 17.01
CA PRO A 286 10.36 8.92 15.56
C PRO A 286 11.65 9.19 14.78
N GLY A 287 11.93 8.36 13.77
CA GLY A 287 13.15 8.45 12.96
C GLY A 287 14.44 7.92 13.61
N ARG A 288 14.43 7.55 14.90
CA ARG A 288 15.61 7.01 15.58
C ARG A 288 15.80 5.52 15.34
N THR A 289 17.04 5.06 15.53
CA THR A 289 17.39 3.64 15.41
C THR A 289 17.51 2.98 16.77
N ILE A 290 16.99 1.77 16.92
CA ILE A 290 17.31 0.90 18.05
C ILE A 290 18.70 0.32 17.79
N VAL A 291 19.67 0.71 18.62
CA VAL A 291 21.07 0.30 18.49
C VAL A 291 21.40 -0.89 19.39
N SER A 292 20.65 -1.10 20.47
CA SER A 292 20.87 -2.19 21.41
C SER A 292 19.61 -2.62 22.14
N ALA A 293 19.52 -3.90 22.48
CA ALA A 293 18.56 -4.44 23.44
C ALA A 293 19.31 -5.37 24.40
N GLY A 294 19.38 -4.99 25.68
CA GLY A 294 20.27 -5.62 26.65
C GLY A 294 21.73 -5.52 26.21
N SER A 295 22.42 -6.65 26.15
CA SER A 295 23.81 -6.74 25.66
C SER A 295 23.94 -6.95 24.15
N THR A 296 22.82 -7.08 23.43
CA THR A 296 22.79 -7.40 22.01
C THR A 296 22.72 -6.14 21.17
N THR A 297 23.60 -6.01 20.17
CA THR A 297 23.48 -4.96 19.15
C THR A 297 22.35 -5.32 18.17
N VAL A 298 21.47 -4.36 17.92
CA VAL A 298 20.28 -4.57 17.08
C VAL A 298 20.51 -3.94 15.71
N GLY A 299 20.43 -4.76 14.65
CA GLY A 299 20.56 -4.30 13.26
C GLY A 299 19.25 -4.34 12.46
N THR A 300 18.26 -5.10 12.92
CA THR A 300 16.93 -5.24 12.31
C THR A 300 15.88 -5.33 13.41
N TRP A 301 14.61 -5.14 13.05
CA TRP A 301 13.52 -5.32 13.99
C TRP A 301 13.39 -6.78 14.44
N GLU A 302 13.64 -7.76 13.56
CA GLU A 302 13.57 -9.18 13.93
C GLU A 302 14.60 -9.55 15.00
N ALA A 303 15.79 -8.94 14.97
CA ALA A 303 16.80 -9.12 16.02
C ALA A 303 16.38 -8.48 17.35
N PHE A 304 15.64 -7.37 17.30
CA PHE A 304 15.04 -6.76 18.49
C PHE A 304 13.94 -7.66 19.06
N ASP A 305 13.03 -8.13 18.21
CA ASP A 305 11.93 -9.03 18.58
C ASP A 305 12.44 -10.35 19.18
N GLU A 306 13.52 -10.91 18.64
CA GLU A 306 14.16 -12.11 19.20
C GLU A 306 14.66 -11.88 20.64
N VAL A 307 15.31 -10.75 20.91
CA VAL A 307 15.80 -10.40 22.25
C VAL A 307 14.63 -10.18 23.21
N MET A 308 13.60 -9.46 22.77
CA MET A 308 12.39 -9.22 23.58
C MET A 308 11.68 -10.54 23.88
N THR A 309 11.51 -11.41 22.88
CA THR A 309 10.90 -12.72 23.03
C THR A 309 11.67 -13.59 24.03
N ALA A 310 13.00 -13.63 23.92
CA ALA A 310 13.87 -14.37 24.83
C ALA A 310 13.90 -13.82 26.27
N SER A 311 13.46 -12.57 26.47
CA SER A 311 13.34 -11.97 27.80
C SER A 311 12.28 -12.67 28.65
N ASN A 312 11.29 -13.31 28.01
CA ASN A 312 10.14 -13.96 28.66
C ASN A 312 9.41 -13.00 29.63
N GLY A 313 9.14 -11.78 29.17
CA GLY A 313 8.44 -10.76 29.97
C GLY A 313 9.31 -10.10 31.04
N ARG A 314 10.63 -10.36 31.07
CA ARG A 314 11.55 -9.61 31.92
C ARG A 314 11.87 -8.26 31.26
N PRO A 315 12.01 -7.17 32.03
CA PRO A 315 12.42 -5.88 31.47
C PRO A 315 13.80 -5.98 30.81
N VAL A 316 13.93 -5.36 29.64
CA VAL A 316 15.15 -5.24 28.85
C VAL A 316 15.45 -3.77 28.65
N GLU A 317 16.69 -3.36 28.88
CA GLU A 317 17.13 -2.01 28.57
C GLU A 317 17.34 -1.87 27.05
N VAL A 318 16.57 -1.00 26.40
CA VAL A 318 16.60 -0.76 24.96
C VAL A 318 17.22 0.59 24.68
N GLY A 319 18.29 0.60 23.89
CA GLY A 319 19.06 1.79 23.54
C GLY A 319 18.63 2.35 22.18
N PHE A 320 18.26 3.62 22.17
CA PHE A 320 18.00 4.41 20.97
C PHE A 320 19.23 5.25 20.61
N GLY A 321 19.60 5.22 19.34
CA GLY A 321 20.70 5.99 18.78
C GLY A 321 20.44 7.51 18.77
N PRO A 322 21.42 8.30 18.33
CA PRO A 322 21.28 9.76 18.22
C PRO A 322 20.21 10.15 17.19
N GLY A 323 19.53 11.27 17.43
CA GLY A 323 18.55 11.84 16.52
C GLY A 323 19.17 12.52 15.30
N ALA A 324 18.40 12.71 14.22
CA ALA A 324 18.87 13.35 12.99
C ALA A 324 19.38 14.79 13.21
N GLY A 325 18.86 15.49 14.24
CA GLY A 325 19.29 16.83 14.64
C GLY A 325 20.55 16.89 15.51
N GLY A 326 21.24 15.77 15.74
CA GLY A 326 22.43 15.69 16.59
C GLY A 326 22.15 15.52 18.09
N GLU A 327 20.90 15.24 18.44
CA GLU A 327 20.49 14.92 19.81
C GLU A 327 21.13 13.61 20.28
N PRO A 328 21.52 13.50 21.57
CA PRO A 328 22.11 12.28 22.10
C PRO A 328 21.11 11.12 22.09
N GLY A 329 21.62 9.90 22.02
CA GLY A 329 20.85 8.69 22.25
C GLY A 329 20.35 8.58 23.70
N PHE A 330 19.37 7.72 23.93
CA PHE A 330 18.82 7.43 25.26
C PHE A 330 18.51 5.94 25.41
N ALA A 331 18.27 5.49 26.63
CA ALA A 331 17.84 4.12 26.90
C ALA A 331 16.51 4.12 27.65
N VAL A 332 15.67 3.13 27.38
CA VAL A 332 14.37 2.93 28.02
C VAL A 332 14.21 1.46 28.40
N SER A 333 13.65 1.21 29.58
CA SER A 333 13.33 -0.14 30.03
C SER A 333 12.02 -0.59 29.40
N MET A 334 12.05 -1.67 28.64
CA MET A 334 10.88 -2.19 27.91
C MET A 334 10.63 -3.65 28.29
N THR A 335 9.38 -4.06 28.32
CA THR A 335 8.97 -5.44 28.60
C THR A 335 8.31 -6.02 27.36
N ALA A 336 8.57 -7.30 27.07
CA ALA A 336 7.91 -7.99 25.96
C ALA A 336 6.42 -8.22 26.28
N ASP A 337 5.59 -8.15 25.26
CA ASP A 337 4.15 -8.38 25.40
C ASP A 337 3.84 -9.88 25.29
N PRO A 338 2.97 -10.44 26.14
CA PRO A 338 2.58 -11.83 26.05
C PRO A 338 1.69 -12.07 24.83
N ILE A 339 1.93 -13.18 24.13
CA ILE A 339 1.04 -13.65 23.05
C ILE A 339 -0.09 -14.50 23.67
N TYR A 340 -1.29 -14.32 23.12
CA TYR A 340 -2.51 -15.04 23.51
C TYR A 340 -2.99 -15.97 22.38
N GLU A 341 -3.91 -16.89 22.69
CA GLU A 341 -4.46 -17.80 21.70
C GLU A 341 -5.34 -17.07 20.68
N ARG A 342 -5.31 -17.55 19.43
CA ARG A 342 -6.31 -17.20 18.40
C ARG A 342 -7.51 -18.12 18.57
N ILE A 343 -8.56 -17.65 19.23
CA ILE A 343 -9.79 -18.40 19.44
C ILE A 343 -10.68 -18.24 18.21
N LEU A 344 -10.83 -19.31 17.41
CA LEU A 344 -11.65 -19.32 16.20
C LEU A 344 -13.15 -19.45 16.52
N TYR A 345 -13.98 -18.65 15.86
CA TYR A 345 -15.44 -18.83 15.90
C TYR A 345 -15.84 -20.14 15.23
N ALA A 346 -16.86 -20.83 15.76
CA ALA A 346 -17.46 -21.98 15.09
C ALA A 346 -18.31 -21.54 13.90
N GLU A 347 -18.30 -22.32 12.82
CA GLU A 347 -19.14 -22.08 11.64
C GLU A 347 -20.65 -22.39 11.91
N PRO A 348 -21.60 -21.61 11.37
CA PRO A 348 -21.39 -20.39 10.58
C PRO A 348 -20.97 -19.21 11.44
N GLN A 349 -19.98 -18.45 10.97
CA GLN A 349 -19.53 -17.25 11.65
C GLN A 349 -20.66 -16.21 11.76
N PRO A 350 -20.77 -15.46 12.88
CA PRO A 350 -21.72 -14.37 12.99
C PRO A 350 -21.43 -13.29 11.93
N GLU A 351 -22.47 -12.75 11.27
CA GLU A 351 -22.30 -11.68 10.28
C GLU A 351 -21.56 -10.47 10.89
N GLY A 352 -20.46 -10.06 10.26
CA GLY A 352 -19.64 -8.93 10.71
C GLY A 352 -18.71 -9.24 11.87
N ALA A 353 -18.64 -10.49 12.33
CA ALA A 353 -17.60 -10.93 13.26
C ALA A 353 -16.26 -11.12 12.52
N GLY A 354 -15.15 -10.87 13.21
CA GLY A 354 -13.86 -11.40 12.77
C GLY A 354 -13.86 -12.93 12.89
N ASP A 355 -12.98 -13.58 12.16
CA ASP A 355 -12.80 -15.03 12.15
C ASP A 355 -12.22 -15.58 13.47
N TRP A 356 -11.62 -14.70 14.29
CA TRP A 356 -11.03 -15.07 15.58
C TRP A 356 -11.05 -13.94 16.62
N GLU A 357 -10.80 -14.29 17.89
CA GLU A 357 -10.52 -13.39 19.01
C GLU A 357 -9.20 -13.73 19.69
N SER A 358 -8.54 -12.74 20.29
CA SER A 358 -7.38 -12.95 21.15
C SER A 358 -7.82 -13.30 22.58
N GLY A 359 -7.37 -14.43 23.12
CA GLY A 359 -7.81 -14.85 24.46
C GLY A 359 -7.13 -16.12 24.99
N LEU A 360 -7.72 -16.73 26.01
CA LEU A 360 -7.24 -17.97 26.65
C LEU A 360 -8.42 -18.89 26.96
N LEU A 361 -8.37 -20.15 26.52
CA LEU A 361 -9.37 -21.19 26.85
C LEU A 361 -10.85 -20.80 26.61
N GLY A 362 -11.14 -19.95 25.62
CA GLY A 362 -12.51 -19.47 25.35
C GLY A 362 -12.92 -18.19 26.12
N LEU A 363 -12.00 -17.59 26.87
CA LEU A 363 -12.15 -16.28 27.49
C LEU A 363 -11.40 -15.22 26.70
N THR A 364 -11.95 -14.01 26.64
CA THR A 364 -11.34 -12.87 25.95
C THR A 364 -11.39 -11.61 26.82
N PRO A 365 -10.41 -10.70 26.71
CA PRO A 365 -10.44 -9.42 27.41
C PRO A 365 -11.61 -8.54 26.94
N LEU A 366 -12.02 -7.60 27.79
CA LEU A 366 -12.94 -6.53 27.38
C LEU A 366 -12.27 -5.60 26.36
N VAL A 367 -13.09 -4.85 25.60
CA VAL A 367 -12.61 -3.85 24.64
C VAL A 367 -12.21 -2.57 25.39
N ARG A 368 -11.01 -2.05 25.11
CA ARG A 368 -10.50 -0.76 25.58
C ARG A 368 -10.45 0.22 24.41
N ILE A 369 -10.90 1.45 24.62
CA ILE A 369 -10.64 2.58 23.71
C ILE A 369 -9.25 3.10 24.04
N THR A 370 -8.32 3.01 23.09
CA THR A 370 -6.92 3.46 23.26
C THR A 370 -6.70 4.88 22.78
N GLY A 371 -7.60 5.40 21.95
CA GLY A 371 -7.52 6.76 21.41
C GLY A 371 -8.82 7.18 20.77
N VAL A 372 -9.02 8.49 20.65
CA VAL A 372 -10.12 9.06 19.89
C VAL A 372 -9.54 9.86 18.74
N VAL A 373 -10.00 9.59 17.52
CA VAL A 373 -9.47 10.22 16.32
C VAL A 373 -9.79 11.70 16.34
N ASP A 374 -8.84 12.54 15.94
CA ASP A 374 -9.04 13.99 15.83
C ASP A 374 -10.22 14.32 14.91
N GLY A 375 -11.08 15.24 15.36
CA GLY A 375 -12.31 15.59 14.65
C GLY A 375 -13.43 14.54 14.75
N SER A 376 -13.25 13.46 15.52
CA SER A 376 -14.32 12.51 15.81
C SER A 376 -15.48 13.21 16.50
N ARG A 377 -16.70 12.91 16.03
CA ARG A 377 -17.95 13.38 16.65
C ARG A 377 -18.15 12.87 18.07
N ASN A 378 -17.37 11.86 18.46
CA ASN A 378 -17.44 11.23 19.76
C ASN A 378 -16.33 11.69 20.72
N ALA A 379 -15.50 12.67 20.34
CA ALA A 379 -14.40 13.18 21.17
C ALA A 379 -14.85 13.79 22.50
N GLU A 380 -16.09 14.28 22.59
CA GLU A 380 -16.64 14.82 23.84
C GLU A 380 -17.24 13.75 24.76
N VAL A 381 -17.52 12.55 24.24
CA VAL A 381 -18.25 11.50 24.98
C VAL A 381 -17.38 10.27 25.28
N LEU A 382 -16.47 9.91 24.38
CA LEU A 382 -15.51 8.81 24.55
C LEU A 382 -14.12 9.38 24.81
N ALA A 383 -13.28 8.63 25.53
CA ALA A 383 -11.90 9.00 25.81
C ALA A 383 -10.97 7.79 25.74
N ALA A 384 -9.69 8.06 25.53
CA ALA A 384 -8.65 7.05 25.73
C ALA A 384 -8.70 6.54 27.18
N GLY A 385 -8.56 5.22 27.35
CA GLY A 385 -8.69 4.55 28.65
C GLY A 385 -10.07 3.99 28.95
N ASP A 386 -11.13 4.35 28.20
CA ASP A 386 -12.47 3.81 28.42
C ASP A 386 -12.51 2.29 28.19
N ILE A 387 -13.02 1.52 29.14
CA ILE A 387 -13.32 0.08 28.98
C ILE A 387 -14.79 -0.09 28.61
N VAL A 388 -15.08 -0.74 27.49
CA VAL A 388 -16.45 -0.93 27.01
C VAL A 388 -17.12 -2.07 27.77
N LEU A 389 -18.06 -1.72 28.63
CA LEU A 389 -18.85 -2.67 29.41
C LEU A 389 -20.12 -3.12 28.68
N GLN A 390 -20.67 -2.29 27.79
CA GLN A 390 -21.84 -2.63 26.98
C GLN A 390 -21.87 -1.76 25.71
N VAL A 391 -22.30 -2.32 24.59
CA VAL A 391 -22.58 -1.60 23.35
C VAL A 391 -23.97 -2.00 22.83
N ALA A 392 -24.86 -1.03 22.66
CA ALA A 392 -26.27 -1.29 22.38
C ALA A 392 -26.87 -2.29 23.39
N ASP A 393 -27.26 -3.47 22.93
CA ASP A 393 -27.85 -4.57 23.68
C ASP A 393 -26.84 -5.67 24.06
N VAL A 394 -25.56 -5.52 23.70
CA VAL A 394 -24.50 -6.51 23.95
C VAL A 394 -23.69 -6.14 25.19
N ALA A 395 -23.87 -6.89 26.28
CA ALA A 395 -23.10 -6.73 27.52
C ALA A 395 -21.77 -7.49 27.45
N GLY A 396 -20.68 -6.83 27.89
CA GLY A 396 -19.30 -7.33 27.80
C GLY A 396 -18.96 -7.79 26.39
N PRO A 397 -19.06 -6.93 25.36
CA PRO A 397 -18.88 -7.36 23.98
C PRO A 397 -17.45 -7.84 23.73
N ARG A 398 -17.31 -8.91 22.96
CA ARG A 398 -16.03 -9.27 22.32
C ARG A 398 -15.66 -8.22 21.26
N MET A 399 -14.41 -8.22 20.78
CA MET A 399 -13.96 -7.22 19.80
C MET A 399 -14.78 -7.29 18.50
N SER A 400 -15.08 -8.50 18.03
CA SER A 400 -15.91 -8.73 16.85
C SER A 400 -17.35 -8.20 17.06
N GLU A 401 -17.93 -8.45 18.22
CA GLU A 401 -19.30 -8.06 18.57
C GLU A 401 -19.43 -6.55 18.73
N PHE A 402 -18.39 -5.94 19.31
CA PHE A 402 -18.27 -4.48 19.36
C PHE A 402 -18.29 -3.90 17.95
N ARG A 403 -17.42 -4.37 17.05
CA ARG A 403 -17.39 -3.88 15.66
C ARG A 403 -18.69 -4.17 14.91
N GLY A 404 -19.23 -5.38 15.02
CA GLY A 404 -20.49 -5.78 14.40
C GLY A 404 -21.67 -4.94 14.86
N ALA A 405 -21.76 -4.64 16.16
CA ALA A 405 -22.82 -3.78 16.70
C ALA A 405 -22.78 -2.36 16.13
N LEU A 406 -21.60 -1.82 15.82
CA LEU A 406 -21.44 -0.51 15.19
C LEU A 406 -21.75 -0.54 13.70
N MET A 407 -21.23 -1.53 12.96
CA MET A 407 -21.45 -1.71 11.52
C MET A 407 -22.92 -1.94 11.17
N ALA A 408 -23.67 -2.63 12.04
CA ALA A 408 -25.10 -2.84 11.88
C ALA A 408 -25.94 -1.55 11.99
N ARG A 409 -25.33 -0.42 12.38
CA ARG A 409 -26.02 0.83 12.74
C ARG A 409 -25.35 2.06 12.11
N PRO A 410 -25.22 2.18 10.78
CA PRO A 410 -24.57 3.33 10.14
C PRO A 410 -25.38 4.63 10.34
N GLY A 411 -24.68 5.71 10.69
CA GLY A 411 -25.23 7.05 10.88
C GLY A 411 -26.13 7.23 12.11
N ARG A 412 -26.16 6.25 13.02
CA ARG A 412 -27.08 6.19 14.18
C ARG A 412 -26.37 6.51 15.48
N THR A 413 -27.15 6.96 16.46
CA THR A 413 -26.71 7.06 17.84
C THR A 413 -26.87 5.71 18.52
N ILE A 414 -25.88 5.31 19.30
CA ILE A 414 -25.77 4.02 19.96
C ILE A 414 -25.41 4.28 21.44
N PRO A 415 -26.19 3.73 22.38
CA PRO A 415 -25.83 3.79 23.78
C PRO A 415 -24.64 2.86 24.06
N ILE A 416 -23.64 3.38 24.76
CA ILE A 416 -22.46 2.64 25.19
C ILE A 416 -22.30 2.84 26.70
N LEU A 417 -22.09 1.75 27.44
CA LEU A 417 -21.65 1.81 28.82
C LEU A 417 -20.14 1.62 28.84
N VAL A 418 -19.42 2.62 29.33
CA VAL A 418 -17.97 2.56 29.51
C VAL A 418 -17.62 2.67 30.98
N GLU A 419 -16.49 2.10 31.38
CA GLU A 419 -15.84 2.42 32.63
C GLU A 419 -14.68 3.38 32.37
N ARG A 420 -14.66 4.49 33.10
CA ARG A 420 -13.58 5.48 33.07
C ARG A 420 -13.16 5.77 34.50
N ASP A 421 -11.88 5.53 34.81
CA ASP A 421 -11.30 5.72 36.14
C ASP A 421 -12.08 4.96 37.24
N GLY A 422 -12.51 3.74 36.94
CA GLY A 422 -13.30 2.89 37.85
C GLY A 422 -14.77 3.31 38.02
N VAL A 423 -15.26 4.28 37.23
CA VAL A 423 -16.66 4.75 37.28
C VAL A 423 -17.40 4.38 36.00
N GLU A 424 -18.53 3.69 36.13
CA GLU A 424 -19.43 3.41 35.02
C GLU A 424 -20.10 4.69 34.50
N ARG A 425 -20.06 4.89 33.19
CA ARG A 425 -20.62 6.05 32.48
C ARG A 425 -21.40 5.57 31.27
N ARG A 426 -22.67 5.96 31.19
CA ARG A 426 -23.48 5.76 29.98
C ARG A 426 -23.30 6.95 29.06
N VAL A 427 -22.91 6.67 27.81
CA VAL A 427 -22.67 7.67 26.78
C VAL A 427 -23.48 7.35 25.52
N GLU A 428 -23.86 8.38 24.79
CA GLU A 428 -24.57 8.26 23.53
C GLU A 428 -23.60 8.60 22.39
N ALA A 429 -23.02 7.58 21.79
CA ALA A 429 -22.03 7.74 20.73
C ALA A 429 -22.70 7.64 19.35
N ARG A 430 -22.21 8.38 18.35
CA ARG A 430 -22.78 8.41 17.00
C ARG A 430 -21.83 7.81 15.99
N THR A 431 -22.31 6.87 15.18
CA THR A 431 -21.55 6.30 14.07
C THR A 431 -21.60 7.17 12.82
N ASP A 432 -20.57 7.05 11.97
CA ASP A 432 -20.53 7.62 10.62
C ASP A 432 -21.33 6.76 9.61
N ALA A 433 -21.30 7.15 8.32
CA ALA A 433 -22.05 6.47 7.27
C ALA A 433 -21.59 5.02 7.03
N GLU A 434 -20.36 4.69 7.45
CA GLU A 434 -19.74 3.39 7.39
C GLU A 434 -19.87 2.60 8.69
N GLY A 435 -20.57 3.13 9.70
CA GLY A 435 -20.79 2.45 10.98
C GLY A 435 -19.58 2.51 11.93
N ARG A 436 -18.73 3.54 11.83
CA ARG A 436 -17.53 3.71 12.69
C ARG A 436 -17.73 4.82 13.71
N LEU A 437 -17.07 4.69 14.87
CA LEU A 437 -17.11 5.70 15.94
C LEU A 437 -15.98 6.74 15.87
N GLY A 438 -14.96 6.55 15.03
CA GLY A 438 -13.76 7.40 15.05
C GLY A 438 -12.97 7.24 16.35
N VAL A 439 -12.77 6.00 16.78
CA VAL A 439 -11.96 5.63 17.96
C VAL A 439 -10.99 4.51 17.60
N MET A 440 -9.85 4.48 18.27
CA MET A 440 -8.91 3.35 18.27
C MET A 440 -9.26 2.42 19.41
N VAL A 441 -9.22 1.11 19.18
CA VAL A 441 -9.56 0.09 20.17
C VAL A 441 -8.51 -1.01 20.25
N ASN A 442 -8.30 -1.52 21.45
CA ASN A 442 -7.48 -2.70 21.74
C ASN A 442 -8.13 -3.52 22.86
N TYR A 443 -7.50 -4.59 23.30
CA TYR A 443 -7.93 -5.39 24.45
C TYR A 443 -7.49 -4.74 25.78
N ALA A 444 -8.36 -4.76 26.79
CA ALA A 444 -8.09 -4.30 28.16
C ALA A 444 -7.25 -5.35 28.93
N LEU A 445 -5.98 -5.52 28.57
CA LEU A 445 -5.12 -6.57 29.13
C LEU A 445 -4.74 -6.33 30.61
N ASP A 446 -4.81 -5.10 31.07
CA ASP A 446 -4.59 -4.65 32.45
C ASP A 446 -5.82 -4.83 33.36
N ASP A 447 -6.91 -5.42 32.84
CA ASP A 447 -8.16 -5.64 33.58
C ASP A 447 -8.50 -7.14 33.63
N PRO A 448 -8.75 -7.72 34.82
CA PRO A 448 -9.00 -9.17 34.98
C PRO A 448 -10.43 -9.59 34.59
N ARG A 449 -11.27 -8.68 34.10
CA ARG A 449 -12.63 -8.99 33.65
C ARG A 449 -12.64 -9.53 32.23
N ILE A 450 -13.59 -10.44 32.02
CA ILE A 450 -13.80 -11.09 30.73
C ILE A 450 -14.92 -10.41 29.93
N ALA A 451 -14.79 -10.41 28.61
CA ALA A 451 -15.93 -10.24 27.71
C ALA A 451 -16.81 -11.50 27.73
N ARG A 452 -17.85 -11.53 26.90
CA ARG A 452 -18.76 -12.67 26.79
C ARG A 452 -17.98 -13.97 26.47
N PRO A 453 -18.02 -14.99 27.35
CA PRO A 453 -17.30 -16.24 27.12
C PRO A 453 -17.75 -16.96 25.84
N PHE A 454 -16.84 -17.73 25.25
CA PHE A 454 -17.20 -18.69 24.23
C PHE A 454 -17.84 -19.93 24.85
N GLU A 455 -18.97 -20.35 24.29
CA GLU A 455 -19.58 -21.66 24.57
C GLU A 455 -19.00 -22.74 23.64
N VAL A 456 -18.73 -22.37 22.38
CA VAL A 456 -18.23 -23.25 21.32
C VAL A 456 -17.13 -22.51 20.55
N VAL A 457 -16.05 -23.22 20.21
CA VAL A 457 -14.88 -22.75 19.47
C VAL A 457 -14.50 -23.76 18.39
N GLY A 458 -13.54 -23.44 17.52
CA GLY A 458 -12.87 -24.46 16.69
C GLY A 458 -13.11 -24.39 15.17
N GLY A 459 -13.64 -23.28 14.64
CA GLY A 459 -13.74 -23.10 13.19
C GLY A 459 -14.63 -24.17 12.53
N ASP A 460 -14.04 -24.88 11.57
CA ASP A 460 -14.66 -25.98 10.82
C ASP A 460 -14.91 -27.24 11.65
N GLU A 461 -14.25 -27.38 12.82
CA GLU A 461 -14.47 -28.46 13.78
C GLU A 461 -14.97 -27.91 15.13
N PRO A 462 -16.27 -27.54 15.23
CA PRO A 462 -16.83 -26.97 16.44
C PRO A 462 -16.71 -27.91 17.65
N MET A 463 -16.20 -27.39 18.76
CA MET A 463 -16.08 -28.08 20.04
C MET A 463 -16.48 -27.16 21.21
N PRO A 464 -17.02 -27.70 22.31
CA PRO A 464 -17.28 -26.89 23.51
C PRO A 464 -15.99 -26.26 24.03
N ALA A 465 -16.04 -24.99 24.40
CA ALA A 465 -14.90 -24.37 25.09
C ALA A 465 -14.75 -24.98 26.49
N SER A 466 -13.52 -25.23 26.94
CA SER A 466 -13.26 -25.80 28.26
C SER A 466 -13.85 -24.95 29.40
N ILE A 467 -13.89 -23.63 29.22
CA ILE A 467 -14.48 -22.70 30.21
C ILE A 467 -16.01 -22.73 30.24
N ALA A 468 -16.70 -23.26 29.21
CA ALA A 468 -18.15 -23.27 29.13
C ALA A 468 -18.80 -24.02 30.31
N ALA A 469 -18.08 -24.97 30.91
CA ALA A 469 -18.52 -25.70 32.10
C ALA A 469 -18.79 -24.79 33.31
N LEU A 470 -18.09 -23.66 33.41
CA LEU A 470 -18.24 -22.71 34.52
C LEU A 470 -19.44 -21.75 34.36
N ARG A 471 -20.02 -21.65 33.15
CA ARG A 471 -21.18 -20.78 32.85
C ARG A 471 -20.99 -19.33 33.29
N LEU A 472 -19.80 -18.80 33.06
CA LEU A 472 -19.43 -17.44 33.48
C LEU A 472 -20.30 -16.40 32.74
N MET A 473 -20.63 -15.31 33.44
CA MET A 473 -21.35 -14.18 32.84
C MET A 473 -20.37 -13.20 32.18
N PRO A 474 -20.79 -12.42 31.16
CA PRO A 474 -19.97 -11.32 30.66
C PRO A 474 -19.64 -10.33 31.79
N ARG A 475 -18.42 -9.77 31.79
CA ARG A 475 -17.85 -8.87 32.82
C ARG A 475 -17.49 -9.55 34.15
N THR A 476 -17.56 -10.88 34.23
CA THR A 476 -17.04 -11.61 35.39
C THR A 476 -15.56 -11.31 35.59
N ARG A 477 -15.14 -11.08 36.83
CA ARG A 477 -13.74 -10.89 37.21
C ARG A 477 -13.15 -12.26 37.55
N ILE A 478 -12.03 -12.62 36.93
CA ILE A 478 -11.25 -13.81 37.34
C ILE A 478 -10.33 -13.38 38.47
N ASP A 479 -10.43 -14.03 39.63
CA ASP A 479 -9.67 -13.68 40.83
C ASP A 479 -8.46 -14.58 41.05
N ALA A 480 -8.58 -15.87 40.70
CA ALA A 480 -7.49 -16.82 40.84
C ALA A 480 -7.59 -18.02 39.88
N VAL A 481 -6.44 -18.61 39.59
CA VAL A 481 -6.31 -19.93 38.94
C VAL A 481 -5.41 -20.79 39.82
N GLY A 482 -5.96 -21.89 40.33
CA GLY A 482 -5.32 -22.69 41.37
C GLY A 482 -4.99 -21.83 42.59
N THR A 483 -3.70 -21.74 42.94
CA THR A 483 -3.23 -20.95 44.08
C THR A 483 -2.74 -19.54 43.71
N LYS A 484 -2.78 -19.19 42.43
CA LYS A 484 -2.23 -17.92 41.91
C LYS A 484 -3.34 -16.90 41.75
N SER A 485 -3.14 -15.71 42.33
CA SER A 485 -4.03 -14.57 42.14
C SER A 485 -3.91 -14.03 40.71
N VAL A 486 -5.03 -13.54 40.19
CA VAL A 486 -5.14 -12.90 38.88
C VAL A 486 -5.47 -11.43 39.10
N GLU A 487 -4.55 -10.57 38.67
CA GLU A 487 -4.70 -9.11 38.74
C GLU A 487 -5.04 -8.52 37.38
N ASP A 488 -4.61 -9.18 36.31
CA ASP A 488 -4.68 -8.76 34.91
C ASP A 488 -4.54 -9.98 33.97
N TRP A 489 -4.59 -9.77 32.65
CA TRP A 489 -4.44 -10.86 31.68
C TRP A 489 -3.04 -11.48 31.63
N PRO A 490 -1.93 -10.72 31.75
CA PRO A 490 -0.60 -11.31 31.87
C PRO A 490 -0.44 -12.28 33.05
N SER A 491 -0.93 -11.89 34.24
CA SER A 491 -0.92 -12.76 35.44
C SER A 491 -1.89 -13.93 35.28
N PHE A 492 -3.05 -13.75 34.64
CA PHE A 492 -3.95 -14.84 34.29
C PHE A 492 -3.29 -15.88 33.39
N ARG A 493 -2.62 -15.43 32.32
CA ARG A 493 -1.85 -16.30 31.42
C ARG A 493 -0.76 -17.05 32.16
N ALA A 494 0.01 -16.35 32.99
CA ALA A 494 1.08 -16.95 33.78
C ALA A 494 0.54 -18.02 34.75
N ALA A 495 -0.59 -17.74 35.40
CA ALA A 495 -1.25 -18.67 36.31
C ALA A 495 -1.76 -19.93 35.58
N LEU A 496 -2.32 -19.79 34.37
CA LEU A 496 -2.72 -20.93 33.54
C LEU A 496 -1.54 -21.78 33.10
N VAL A 497 -0.45 -21.15 32.64
CA VAL A 497 0.76 -21.86 32.22
C VAL A 497 1.39 -22.64 33.38
N ASP A 498 1.38 -22.09 34.60
CA ASP A 498 1.84 -22.77 35.81
C ASP A 498 0.91 -23.92 36.24
N ALA A 499 -0.40 -23.77 36.01
CA ALA A 499 -1.39 -24.77 36.38
C ALA A 499 -1.39 -26.01 35.47
N VAL A 500 -0.97 -25.90 34.20
CA VAL A 500 -1.03 -27.03 33.26
C VAL A 500 0.16 -27.99 33.40
N GLY A 501 -0.13 -29.26 33.70
CA GLY A 501 0.88 -30.32 33.79
C GLY A 501 1.46 -30.74 32.43
N THR A 502 2.64 -31.37 32.43
CA THR A 502 3.29 -31.87 31.20
C THR A 502 2.68 -33.18 30.70
N ASP A 503 2.07 -33.96 31.58
CA ASP A 503 1.59 -35.31 31.32
C ASP A 503 0.06 -35.40 31.42
N GLY A 504 -0.61 -35.27 30.27
CA GLY A 504 -2.05 -35.51 30.15
C GLY A 504 -2.93 -34.29 30.44
N ALA A 505 -4.22 -34.55 30.67
CA ALA A 505 -5.18 -33.50 31.02
C ALA A 505 -5.01 -33.11 32.50
N THR A 506 -5.21 -31.83 32.82
CA THR A 506 -5.04 -31.28 34.16
C THR A 506 -6.35 -30.69 34.67
N GLU A 507 -6.75 -31.04 35.89
CA GLU A 507 -7.85 -30.36 36.58
C GLU A 507 -7.33 -29.05 37.18
N THR A 508 -8.04 -27.96 36.93
CA THR A 508 -7.64 -26.62 37.38
C THR A 508 -8.83 -25.90 37.98
N GLU A 509 -8.68 -25.45 39.22
CA GLU A 509 -9.67 -24.63 39.91
C GLU A 509 -9.56 -23.17 39.48
N PHE A 510 -10.71 -22.54 39.28
CA PHE A 510 -10.85 -21.12 39.01
C PHE A 510 -11.65 -20.50 40.14
N THR A 511 -11.26 -19.30 40.55
CA THR A 511 -12.03 -18.45 41.44
C THR A 511 -12.42 -17.18 40.70
N TRP A 512 -13.68 -16.76 40.81
CA TRP A 512 -14.19 -15.58 40.11
C TRP A 512 -15.23 -14.82 40.93
N THR A 513 -15.45 -13.57 40.58
CA THR A 513 -16.47 -12.70 41.16
C THR A 513 -17.41 -12.20 40.08
N LEU A 514 -18.71 -12.45 40.25
CA LEU A 514 -19.74 -12.03 39.32
C LEU A 514 -19.89 -10.49 39.28
N PRO A 515 -20.32 -9.89 38.16
CA PRO A 515 -20.44 -8.44 38.00
C PRO A 515 -21.72 -7.90 38.67
N VAL A 516 -21.91 -8.23 39.93
CA VAL A 516 -23.03 -7.80 40.77
C VAL A 516 -22.46 -7.16 42.04
N ALA A 517 -23.08 -6.08 42.52
CA ALA A 517 -22.65 -5.43 43.74
C ALA A 517 -22.62 -6.42 44.92
N ASP A 518 -21.53 -6.39 45.68
CA ASP A 518 -21.28 -7.25 46.85
C ASP A 518 -21.31 -8.77 46.56
N ALA A 519 -21.07 -9.18 45.31
CA ALA A 519 -20.94 -10.59 44.96
C ALA A 519 -19.76 -11.23 45.72
N ALA A 520 -20.02 -12.39 46.34
CA ALA A 520 -18.96 -13.21 46.91
C ALA A 520 -18.18 -13.93 45.80
N ALA A 521 -16.91 -14.25 46.07
CA ALA A 521 -16.13 -15.08 45.17
C ALA A 521 -16.71 -16.49 45.10
N GLU A 522 -16.86 -17.00 43.88
CA GLU A 522 -17.27 -18.36 43.56
C GLU A 522 -16.07 -19.15 43.05
N SER A 523 -16.14 -20.49 43.07
CA SER A 523 -15.07 -21.34 42.54
C SER A 523 -15.62 -22.58 41.85
N GLY A 524 -14.85 -23.09 40.90
CA GLY A 524 -15.22 -24.23 40.08
C GLY A 524 -14.01 -24.78 39.33
N THR A 525 -14.10 -26.03 38.90
CA THR A 525 -12.99 -26.75 38.27
C THR A 525 -13.29 -27.00 36.79
N ILE A 526 -12.28 -26.83 35.95
CA ILE A 526 -12.30 -27.28 34.56
C ILE A 526 -11.19 -28.31 34.33
N THR A 527 -11.34 -29.11 33.27
CA THR A 527 -10.28 -29.99 32.79
C THR A 527 -9.64 -29.35 31.56
N ILE A 528 -8.35 -29.01 31.67
CA ILE A 528 -7.56 -28.52 30.54
C ILE A 528 -6.94 -29.75 29.87
N SER A 529 -7.25 -29.98 28.59
CA SER A 529 -6.70 -31.10 27.84
C SER A 529 -5.20 -30.96 27.63
N LYS A 530 -4.51 -32.07 27.32
CA LYS A 530 -3.08 -32.03 26.99
C LYS A 530 -2.80 -31.08 25.82
N ALA A 531 -3.64 -31.10 24.79
CA ALA A 531 -3.48 -30.25 23.61
C ALA A 531 -3.61 -28.75 23.95
N GLU A 532 -4.57 -28.38 24.81
CA GLU A 532 -4.69 -27.02 25.32
C GLU A 532 -3.49 -26.63 26.19
N GLY A 533 -3.03 -27.51 27.08
CA GLY A 533 -1.83 -27.27 27.90
C GLY A 533 -0.57 -27.07 27.06
N ASP A 534 -0.40 -27.87 25.99
CA ASP A 534 0.70 -27.72 25.04
C ASP A 534 0.61 -26.39 24.27
N ARG A 535 -0.60 -25.98 23.85
CA ARG A 535 -0.83 -24.66 23.23
C ARG A 535 -0.48 -23.52 24.18
N LEU A 536 -0.99 -23.54 25.41
CA LEU A 536 -0.71 -22.51 26.42
C LEU A 536 0.79 -22.36 26.69
N ARG A 537 1.53 -23.47 26.78
CA ARG A 537 3.00 -23.45 26.94
C ARG A 537 3.75 -22.96 25.69
N SER A 538 3.17 -23.15 24.51
CA SER A 538 3.76 -22.69 23.24
C SER A 538 3.55 -21.19 22.99
N LEU A 539 2.66 -20.54 23.73
CA LEU A 539 2.45 -19.10 23.63
C LEU A 539 3.76 -18.38 23.95
N GLY A 540 4.20 -17.55 23.01
CA GLY A 540 5.43 -16.79 23.13
C GLY A 540 5.23 -15.42 23.77
N TRP A 541 6.22 -14.58 23.50
CA TRP A 541 6.25 -13.15 23.78
C TRP A 541 6.57 -12.44 22.46
N THR A 542 6.33 -11.14 22.38
CA THR A 542 6.65 -10.30 21.22
C THR A 542 7.22 -8.96 21.69
N ALA A 543 8.01 -8.30 20.84
CA ALA A 543 8.42 -6.93 21.07
C ALA A 543 7.19 -6.01 21.23
N PRO A 544 7.23 -5.06 22.20
CA PRO A 544 6.11 -4.16 22.44
C PRO A 544 5.97 -3.09 21.35
N LEU A 545 7.04 -2.84 20.57
CA LEU A 545 6.98 -1.97 19.39
C LEU A 545 6.72 -2.81 18.13
N PRO A 546 5.57 -2.68 17.47
CA PRO A 546 5.24 -3.42 16.26
C PRO A 546 6.24 -3.19 15.12
N GLY A 547 6.59 -4.24 14.38
CA GLY A 547 7.54 -4.14 13.26
C GLY A 547 7.10 -3.21 12.13
N ASN A 548 5.80 -3.02 11.95
CA ASN A 548 5.26 -2.08 10.95
C ASN A 548 5.39 -0.60 11.36
N TRP A 549 5.90 -0.30 12.56
CA TRP A 549 6.29 1.06 12.96
C TRP A 549 7.70 1.42 12.50
N PHE A 550 8.46 0.44 12.02
CA PHE A 550 9.83 0.62 11.56
C PHE A 550 9.89 0.75 10.04
N GLU A 551 10.87 1.49 9.55
CA GLU A 551 11.16 1.59 8.12
C GLU A 551 11.47 0.18 7.58
N PRO A 552 10.95 -0.21 6.40
CA PRO A 552 11.26 -1.50 5.81
C PRO A 552 12.76 -1.67 5.59
N LEU A 553 13.29 -2.88 5.80
CA LEU A 553 14.69 -3.18 5.53
C LEU A 553 14.99 -2.94 4.05
N GLN A 554 15.94 -2.04 3.76
CA GLN A 554 16.27 -1.64 2.40
C GLN A 554 17.50 -2.40 1.87
N THR A 555 17.52 -2.64 0.56
CA THR A 555 18.70 -3.04 -0.22
C THR A 555 18.97 -2.01 -1.32
N THR A 556 20.23 -1.78 -1.65
CA THR A 556 20.60 -0.86 -2.74
C THR A 556 20.85 -1.66 -4.01
N LEU A 557 20.06 -1.40 -5.05
CA LEU A 557 20.30 -1.93 -6.38
C LEU A 557 21.12 -0.94 -7.18
N SER A 558 22.33 -1.32 -7.57
CA SER A 558 23.23 -0.53 -8.41
C SER A 558 23.93 -1.45 -9.41
N ALA A 559 24.16 -0.95 -10.63
CA ALA A 559 24.94 -1.62 -11.64
C ALA A 559 26.46 -1.50 -11.41
N GLY A 560 26.89 -0.80 -10.35
CA GLY A 560 28.32 -0.63 -10.03
C GLY A 560 29.11 0.09 -11.13
N GLY A 561 28.43 0.88 -11.97
CA GLY A 561 29.01 1.55 -13.14
C GLY A 561 29.03 0.73 -14.44
N ASP A 562 28.51 -0.51 -14.46
CA ASP A 562 28.37 -1.30 -15.69
C ASP A 562 27.13 -0.86 -16.50
N PRO A 563 27.31 -0.25 -17.69
CA PRO A 563 26.19 0.23 -18.50
C PRO A 563 25.32 -0.90 -19.06
N ILE A 564 25.88 -2.07 -19.33
CA ILE A 564 25.13 -3.21 -19.89
C ILE A 564 24.23 -3.79 -18.81
N LEU A 565 24.77 -3.99 -17.60
CA LEU A 565 23.98 -4.41 -16.45
C LEU A 565 22.90 -3.38 -16.10
N ALA A 566 23.23 -2.08 -16.07
CA ALA A 566 22.27 -1.01 -15.85
C ALA A 566 21.14 -1.03 -16.90
N THR A 567 21.48 -1.30 -18.17
CA THR A 567 20.51 -1.45 -19.25
C THR A 567 19.55 -2.61 -18.98
N MET A 568 20.09 -3.79 -18.65
CA MET A 568 19.28 -4.96 -18.31
C MET A 568 18.37 -4.70 -17.10
N MET A 569 18.89 -4.05 -16.06
CA MET A 569 18.11 -3.64 -14.88
C MET A 569 17.00 -2.65 -15.26
N GLY A 570 17.28 -1.68 -16.13
CA GLY A 570 16.30 -0.73 -16.65
C GLY A 570 15.15 -1.42 -17.39
N PHE A 571 15.45 -2.33 -18.31
CA PHE A 571 14.44 -3.14 -19.00
C PHE A 571 13.61 -3.98 -18.02
N ARG A 572 14.26 -4.69 -17.11
CA ARG A 572 13.59 -5.53 -16.10
C ARG A 572 12.66 -4.69 -15.23
N GLN A 573 13.11 -3.52 -14.79
CA GLN A 573 12.32 -2.61 -13.97
C GLN A 573 11.14 -2.00 -14.74
N THR A 574 11.33 -1.63 -16.01
CA THR A 574 10.22 -1.18 -16.87
C THR A 574 9.17 -2.27 -17.03
N TRP A 575 9.58 -3.51 -17.33
CA TRP A 575 8.66 -4.64 -17.44
C TRP A 575 7.90 -4.90 -16.14
N LYS A 576 8.62 -4.92 -15.02
CA LYS A 576 8.04 -5.06 -13.67
C LYS A 576 6.98 -4.01 -13.40
N MET A 577 7.27 -2.74 -13.72
CA MET A 577 6.33 -1.64 -13.54
C MET A 577 5.10 -1.79 -14.46
N VAL A 578 5.27 -2.22 -15.71
CA VAL A 578 4.13 -2.51 -16.61
C VAL A 578 3.20 -3.56 -15.99
N VAL A 579 3.76 -4.68 -15.53
CA VAL A 579 3.00 -5.78 -14.92
C VAL A 579 2.29 -5.31 -13.65
N LEU A 580 2.99 -4.62 -12.75
CA LEU A 580 2.41 -4.12 -11.50
C LEU A 580 1.27 -3.14 -11.75
N THR A 581 1.39 -2.27 -12.76
CA THR A 581 0.34 -1.32 -13.12
C THR A 581 -0.90 -2.03 -13.66
N TYR A 582 -0.76 -3.05 -14.51
CA TYR A 582 -1.90 -3.85 -14.95
C TYR A 582 -2.53 -4.65 -13.81
N LEU A 583 -1.74 -5.27 -12.92
CA LEU A 583 -2.26 -5.94 -11.72
C LEU A 583 -3.02 -4.96 -10.82
N THR A 584 -2.52 -3.74 -10.66
CA THR A 584 -3.20 -2.71 -9.87
C THR A 584 -4.54 -2.29 -10.51
N ILE A 585 -4.59 -2.16 -11.84
CA ILE A 585 -5.83 -1.86 -12.57
C ILE A 585 -6.82 -3.02 -12.42
N ASP A 586 -6.38 -4.27 -12.55
CA ASP A 586 -7.22 -5.45 -12.36
C ASP A 586 -7.84 -5.49 -10.95
N ARG A 587 -7.02 -5.26 -9.92
CA ARG A 587 -7.47 -5.17 -8.53
C ARG A 587 -8.46 -4.05 -8.26
N LEU A 588 -8.28 -2.92 -8.93
CA LEU A 588 -9.20 -1.78 -8.85
C LEU A 588 -10.56 -2.13 -9.47
N VAL A 589 -10.56 -2.80 -10.63
CA VAL A 589 -11.77 -3.29 -11.29
C VAL A 589 -12.45 -4.39 -10.47
N GLY A 590 -11.67 -5.26 -9.83
CA GLY A 590 -12.14 -6.30 -8.90
C GLY A 590 -12.62 -5.77 -7.55
N GLY A 591 -12.45 -4.48 -7.24
CA GLY A 591 -12.93 -3.85 -6.00
C GLY A 591 -12.05 -4.09 -4.76
N SER A 592 -10.97 -4.86 -4.88
CA SER A 592 -10.01 -5.13 -3.79
C SER A 592 -9.14 -3.93 -3.40
N VAL A 593 -8.90 -3.02 -4.35
CA VAL A 593 -8.20 -1.74 -4.11
C VAL A 593 -9.21 -0.62 -4.13
N SER A 594 -9.27 0.15 -3.03
CA SER A 594 -10.18 1.29 -2.95
C SER A 594 -9.74 2.40 -3.89
N VAL A 595 -10.68 2.99 -4.63
CA VAL A 595 -10.47 4.22 -5.43
C VAL A 595 -9.93 5.36 -4.56
N LYS A 596 -10.20 5.34 -3.24
CA LYS A 596 -9.64 6.29 -2.28
C LYS A 596 -8.11 6.25 -2.24
N GLN A 597 -7.46 5.16 -2.64
CA GLN A 597 -6.00 5.00 -2.66
C GLN A 597 -5.35 5.62 -3.90
N LEU A 598 -6.12 5.93 -4.95
CA LEU A 598 -5.60 6.55 -6.17
C LEU A 598 -5.25 8.02 -5.92
N HIS A 599 -4.07 8.42 -6.38
CA HIS A 599 -3.62 9.80 -6.33
C HIS A 599 -4.00 10.54 -7.62
N GLY A 600 -4.62 11.70 -7.45
CA GLY A 600 -4.85 12.63 -8.55
C GLY A 600 -3.62 13.51 -8.82
N PRO A 601 -3.75 14.55 -9.66
CA PRO A 601 -2.63 15.43 -10.00
C PRO A 601 -2.01 16.12 -8.78
N VAL A 602 -2.83 16.48 -7.79
CA VAL A 602 -2.36 17.18 -6.58
C VAL A 602 -1.59 16.22 -5.69
N GLY A 603 -2.12 15.01 -5.48
CA GLY A 603 -1.46 13.95 -4.73
C GLY A 603 -0.13 13.53 -5.37
N ILE A 604 -0.08 13.45 -6.71
CA ILE A 604 1.15 13.15 -7.45
C ILE A 604 2.20 14.24 -7.25
N VAL A 605 1.83 15.52 -7.29
CA VAL A 605 2.78 16.62 -7.02
C VAL A 605 3.29 16.54 -5.59
N HIS A 606 2.41 16.28 -4.62
CA HIS A 606 2.79 16.17 -3.20
C HIS A 606 3.69 14.97 -2.90
N ILE A 607 3.43 13.81 -3.51
CA ILE A 607 4.36 12.66 -3.43
C ILE A 607 5.67 13.03 -4.13
N GLY A 608 5.59 13.63 -5.31
CA GLY A 608 6.74 14.04 -6.10
C GLY A 608 7.69 14.96 -5.34
N THR A 609 7.16 15.93 -4.58
CA THR A 609 7.99 16.80 -3.73
C THR A 609 8.70 16.03 -2.64
N ARG A 610 7.99 15.13 -1.94
CA ARG A 610 8.60 14.26 -0.91
C ARG A 610 9.67 13.35 -1.47
N VAL A 611 9.49 12.87 -2.70
CA VAL A 611 10.48 12.06 -3.39
C VAL A 611 11.69 12.90 -3.82
N ALA A 612 11.47 14.14 -4.28
CA ALA A 612 12.55 15.07 -4.60
C ALA A 612 13.37 15.45 -3.36
N ASP A 613 12.75 15.55 -2.18
CA ASP A 613 13.44 15.78 -0.89
C ASP A 613 14.44 14.66 -0.56
N ARG A 614 14.17 13.42 -0.99
CA ARG A 614 15.11 12.28 -0.84
C ARG A 614 16.32 12.38 -1.77
N GLY A 615 16.26 13.23 -2.78
CA GLY A 615 17.34 13.52 -3.71
C GLY A 615 16.98 13.34 -5.18
N PHE A 616 17.80 13.92 -6.03
CA PHE A 616 17.58 13.99 -7.47
C PHE A 616 17.46 12.61 -8.16
N MET A 617 18.20 11.60 -7.69
CA MET A 617 18.12 10.25 -8.27
C MET A 617 16.78 9.57 -8.00
N TYR A 618 16.18 9.80 -6.82
CA TYR A 618 14.83 9.33 -6.52
C TYR A 618 13.79 10.03 -7.40
N LEU A 619 14.00 11.32 -7.70
CA LEU A 619 13.16 12.05 -8.65
C LEU A 619 13.24 11.46 -10.07
N ILE A 620 14.45 11.16 -10.58
CA ILE A 620 14.61 10.49 -11.89
C ILE A 620 13.88 9.14 -11.88
N PHE A 621 14.10 8.33 -10.85
CA PHE A 621 13.44 7.04 -10.70
C PHE A 621 11.91 7.18 -10.68
N PHE A 622 11.39 8.19 -9.98
CA PHE A 622 9.96 8.48 -9.93
C PHE A 622 9.40 8.93 -11.28
N LEU A 623 10.08 9.82 -12.01
CA LEU A 623 9.69 10.20 -13.36
C LEU A 623 9.71 8.99 -14.32
N ALA A 624 10.66 8.07 -14.16
CA ALA A 624 10.69 6.82 -14.92
C ALA A 624 9.44 5.97 -14.66
N MET A 625 9.06 5.78 -13.38
CA MET A 625 7.83 5.06 -13.02
C MET A 625 6.58 5.73 -13.60
N ILE A 626 6.48 7.05 -13.50
CA ILE A 626 5.39 7.83 -14.09
C ILE A 626 5.35 7.66 -15.61
N SER A 627 6.51 7.64 -16.27
CA SER A 627 6.60 7.43 -17.71
C SER A 627 6.08 6.04 -18.12
N VAL A 628 6.40 4.98 -17.35
CA VAL A 628 5.79 3.65 -17.56
C VAL A 628 4.28 3.70 -17.36
N ASN A 629 3.81 4.32 -16.27
CA ASN A 629 2.38 4.42 -15.99
C ASN A 629 1.64 5.19 -17.09
N LEU A 630 2.22 6.27 -17.62
CA LEU A 630 1.67 7.01 -18.74
C LEU A 630 1.62 6.14 -20.01
N ALA A 631 2.63 5.31 -20.27
CA ALA A 631 2.60 4.35 -21.37
C ALA A 631 1.47 3.33 -21.21
N VAL A 632 1.33 2.72 -20.03
CA VAL A 632 0.29 1.72 -19.74
C VAL A 632 -1.11 2.33 -19.86
N LEU A 633 -1.33 3.49 -19.23
CA LEU A 633 -2.60 4.19 -19.25
C LEU A 633 -2.96 4.66 -20.67
N ASN A 634 -1.99 5.20 -21.42
CA ASN A 634 -2.24 5.63 -22.80
C ASN A 634 -2.50 4.45 -23.75
N PHE A 635 -2.02 3.25 -23.41
CA PHE A 635 -2.30 2.03 -24.18
C PHE A 635 -3.60 1.33 -23.78
N LEU A 636 -4.31 1.81 -22.75
CA LEU A 636 -5.62 1.27 -22.41
C LEU A 636 -6.61 1.43 -23.57
N PRO A 637 -7.58 0.51 -23.70
CA PRO A 637 -8.60 0.54 -24.76
C PRO A 637 -9.65 1.64 -24.52
N LEU A 638 -9.22 2.87 -24.24
CA LEU A 638 -10.06 4.02 -23.93
C LEU A 638 -10.04 5.02 -25.11
N PRO A 639 -11.18 5.41 -25.67
CA PRO A 639 -11.30 6.21 -26.92
C PRO A 639 -10.54 7.55 -26.98
N ILE A 640 -10.17 8.14 -25.83
CA ILE A 640 -9.48 9.43 -25.74
C ILE A 640 -7.96 9.32 -25.74
N VAL A 641 -7.43 8.14 -25.42
CA VAL A 641 -5.98 7.89 -25.40
C VAL A 641 -5.57 7.06 -26.62
N ASP A 642 -4.26 6.96 -26.83
CA ASP A 642 -3.67 6.29 -28.00
C ASP A 642 -4.22 4.87 -28.23
N GLY A 643 -4.43 4.09 -27.16
CA GLY A 643 -4.95 2.73 -27.24
C GLY A 643 -6.37 2.64 -27.81
N GLY A 644 -7.23 3.63 -27.55
CA GLY A 644 -8.55 3.72 -28.18
C GLY A 644 -8.48 4.02 -29.67
N LEU A 645 -7.62 4.96 -30.06
CA LEU A 645 -7.35 5.24 -31.48
C LEU A 645 -6.76 4.02 -32.20
N PHE A 646 -5.87 3.29 -31.53
CA PHE A 646 -5.33 2.03 -32.01
C PHE A 646 -6.42 0.99 -32.25
N LEU A 647 -7.41 0.87 -31.34
CA LEU A 647 -8.56 -0.02 -31.53
C LEU A 647 -9.44 0.39 -32.72
N PHE A 648 -9.66 1.69 -32.95
CA PHE A 648 -10.39 2.14 -34.14
C PHE A 648 -9.66 1.80 -35.44
N LEU A 649 -8.33 1.93 -35.45
CA LEU A 649 -7.51 1.51 -36.59
C LEU A 649 -7.51 -0.02 -36.76
N LEU A 650 -7.51 -0.77 -35.66
CA LEU A 650 -7.64 -2.23 -35.70
C LEU A 650 -8.98 -2.65 -36.30
N TYR A 651 -10.08 -2.01 -35.86
CA TYR A 651 -11.40 -2.17 -36.45
C TYR A 651 -11.38 -1.86 -37.96
N GLU A 652 -10.81 -0.73 -38.36
CA GLU A 652 -10.69 -0.34 -39.77
C GLU A 652 -9.90 -1.37 -40.57
N LYS A 653 -8.82 -1.92 -40.02
CA LYS A 653 -8.01 -2.96 -40.67
C LYS A 653 -8.80 -4.25 -40.93
N PHE A 654 -9.61 -4.69 -39.96
CA PHE A 654 -10.42 -5.91 -40.10
C PHE A 654 -11.65 -5.71 -40.98
N PHE A 655 -12.38 -4.62 -40.79
CA PHE A 655 -13.65 -4.35 -41.49
C PHE A 655 -13.48 -3.57 -42.79
N LYS A 656 -12.25 -3.15 -43.13
CA LYS A 656 -11.88 -2.35 -44.32
C LYS A 656 -12.64 -1.03 -44.46
N LYS A 657 -13.25 -0.55 -43.37
CA LYS A 657 -13.99 0.71 -43.29
C LYS A 657 -13.81 1.31 -41.89
N PRO A 658 -13.67 2.63 -41.76
CA PRO A 658 -13.58 3.26 -40.45
C PRO A 658 -14.87 3.07 -39.66
N PRO A 659 -14.83 3.06 -38.32
CA PRO A 659 -16.03 3.07 -37.49
C PRO A 659 -16.89 4.29 -37.81
N SER A 660 -18.21 4.20 -37.62
CA SER A 660 -19.09 5.33 -37.88
C SER A 660 -18.73 6.52 -36.98
N ILE A 661 -18.85 7.74 -37.50
CA ILE A 661 -18.55 8.98 -36.74
C ILE A 661 -19.41 9.05 -35.46
N ALA A 662 -20.67 8.63 -35.53
CA ALA A 662 -21.54 8.56 -34.36
C ALA A 662 -20.99 7.63 -33.27
N PHE A 663 -20.46 6.46 -33.66
CA PHE A 663 -19.83 5.54 -32.72
C PHE A 663 -18.54 6.11 -32.14
N GLN A 664 -17.67 6.72 -32.96
CA GLN A 664 -16.44 7.34 -32.48
C GLN A 664 -16.75 8.47 -31.49
N ASN A 665 -17.68 9.38 -31.81
CA ASN A 665 -18.08 10.47 -30.92
C ASN A 665 -18.69 9.96 -29.61
N ALA A 666 -19.54 8.94 -29.68
CA ALA A 666 -20.12 8.32 -28.49
C ALA A 666 -19.04 7.70 -27.60
N ALA A 667 -18.11 6.95 -28.21
CA ALA A 667 -17.00 6.33 -27.52
C ALA A 667 -16.09 7.39 -26.86
N THR A 668 -15.73 8.46 -27.58
CA THR A 668 -14.98 9.61 -27.07
C THR A 668 -15.68 10.27 -25.89
N LEU A 669 -17.00 10.50 -25.98
CA LEU A 669 -17.78 11.10 -24.90
C LEU A 669 -17.80 10.21 -23.65
N VAL A 670 -17.99 8.89 -23.81
CA VAL A 670 -17.92 7.92 -22.72
C VAL A 670 -16.53 7.91 -22.08
N GLY A 671 -15.47 7.91 -22.90
CA GLY A 671 -14.09 8.01 -22.42
C GLY A 671 -13.85 9.30 -21.64
N LEU A 672 -14.37 10.43 -22.12
CA LEU A 672 -14.22 11.73 -21.47
C LEU A 672 -14.96 11.78 -20.14
N ALA A 673 -16.17 11.23 -20.10
CA ALA A 673 -16.95 11.11 -18.87
C ALA A 673 -16.21 10.24 -17.85
N LEU A 674 -15.67 9.08 -18.27
CA LEU A 674 -14.93 8.18 -17.38
C LEU A 674 -13.67 8.84 -16.80
N ILE A 675 -12.82 9.41 -17.65
CA ILE A 675 -11.59 10.09 -17.21
C ILE A 675 -11.92 11.32 -16.36
N GLY A 676 -12.95 12.09 -16.75
CA GLY A 676 -13.43 13.25 -16.01
C GLY A 676 -13.96 12.89 -14.62
N THR A 677 -14.74 11.82 -14.50
CA THR A 677 -15.21 11.30 -13.21
C THR A 677 -14.03 10.85 -12.35
N LEU A 678 -13.10 10.08 -12.91
CA LEU A 678 -11.91 9.65 -12.18
C LEU A 678 -11.08 10.85 -11.70
N PHE A 679 -10.90 11.87 -12.54
CA PHE A 679 -10.22 13.10 -12.17
C PHE A 679 -10.91 13.81 -10.99
N VAL A 680 -12.25 13.97 -11.04
CA VAL A 680 -13.00 14.62 -9.96
C VAL A 680 -12.88 13.83 -8.66
N VAL A 681 -13.02 12.50 -8.72
CA VAL A 681 -12.92 11.63 -7.53
C VAL A 681 -11.52 11.68 -6.93
N THR A 682 -10.48 11.53 -7.74
CA THR A 682 -9.09 11.55 -7.27
C THR A 682 -8.69 12.93 -6.74
N PHE A 683 -9.11 14.00 -7.40
CA PHE A 683 -8.88 15.38 -6.92
C PHE A 683 -9.58 15.62 -5.59
N TYR A 684 -10.84 15.20 -5.44
CA TYR A 684 -11.57 15.30 -4.18
C TYR A 684 -10.85 14.54 -3.06
N ASN A 685 -10.41 13.31 -3.32
CA ASN A 685 -9.65 12.50 -2.37
C ASN A 685 -8.32 13.16 -1.98
N ASP A 686 -7.59 13.73 -2.95
CA ASP A 686 -6.35 14.45 -2.68
C ASP A 686 -6.57 15.67 -1.79
N VAL A 687 -7.63 16.46 -2.05
CA VAL A 687 -7.97 17.62 -1.23
C VAL A 687 -8.31 17.20 0.20
N LEU A 688 -9.16 16.19 0.38
CA LEU A 688 -9.50 15.69 1.72
C LEU A 688 -8.28 15.25 2.53
N ARG A 689 -7.36 14.52 1.89
CA ARG A 689 -6.10 14.08 2.50
C ARG A 689 -5.24 15.26 2.94
N LEU A 690 -5.14 16.30 2.11
CA LEU A 690 -4.34 17.48 2.41
C LEU A 690 -4.96 18.37 3.48
N THR A 691 -6.29 18.37 3.61
CA THR A 691 -6.99 19.16 4.64
C THR A 691 -7.21 18.40 5.95
N GLY A 692 -6.76 17.15 6.05
CA GLY A 692 -6.94 16.31 7.25
C GLY A 692 -8.40 15.94 7.54
N ALA A 693 -9.28 16.01 6.54
CA ALA A 693 -10.72 15.75 6.69
C ALA A 693 -11.15 14.38 6.14
N GLY A 694 -10.17 13.48 5.91
CA GLY A 694 -10.31 12.24 5.14
C GLY A 694 -10.31 10.97 5.97
#